data_AF-A0A372G7Y1-F1
#
_entry.id   AF-A0A372G7Y1-F1
#
_cell.length_a   1.000
_cell.length_b   1.000
_cell.length_c   1.000
_cell.angle_alpha   90.00
_cell.angle_beta   90.00
_cell.angle_gamma   90.00
#
_symmetry.space_group_name_H-M   'P 1'
#
loop_
_entity.id
_entity.type
_entity.pdbx_description
1 polymer ?
#
loop_
_entity_poly.entity_id
_entity_poly.type
_entity_poly.pdbx_seq_one_letter_code
_entity_poly.pdbx_strand_id
1 'polypeptide(L)'
;MVPPKRRSMGTHSFRVFSPPQRLGRPAWLSTTERRADDGLDETSTQEGGSMSEPTMAAWETVEGVVDHILHVSFDERTVLRLATGECEAEVTAMGKALFGVRPGESLRLSGHWVRHARYGRQFRVAECERTMPADERAIRLYLASGMVAGIGPVLAGAIVNVFGADTLKVIDEEPERLLKVHLIGPKRVQTITAAWQQQKSIAKIIIFLQSLGITPALAVKIYTTYTKTDADPMQVVQTTPYRLCRDVRGVGFVQADRIALAVGVPKHSDSRLQAAILHVLDQAGRTGDCHLPTSVLLTRTRQLLTDDDPATADLVSASVLRHALDLLCVAGEAVSETLPVPDGSGELSDTEIVMLPQWHYDETKLAEHLRRISAAPSLLAGLADWDEACAALTSQETAGLSDEQRQAVHTALTRPLSVLTGGPGCGKTHTLRTLVELADNVEAVVALAAPTGKAAKRLEETTGFAATTIHRLIRPAQGDSLFDHEGLLESADLVVIDESSMLDVNLARRLAAAIRDGCHLLLVGDTDQLPSVGPGLVLRDMLAVEHIPRTRLTRVFRQDGTGSAIVTNAHQILRGQMPQDDPASFWLREMADAETVAERVVELVADLMPSHLGVAASDIQVLCPRRKDAAGVIDLNLRLQERLNPPSDGKPEAYYEGIPFRLHDRVQQIRNNPDRGEDGIFNGSSGTITALDPENGHFTVTFTDGDEADYPFTELDELIHAYALTVHRSQGSEYPYVIVPMLSSAGILLQRNLLYTAVTRARKGVMIIGHPEAVQRAVTTNRTDRRRTALAHRILHAAPGRKPAPRSQTTGQLRW
;
A
#
# COMPACT_ATOMS: atom_id res chain seq x y z
N MET A 1 -22.79 -8.01 70.80
CA MET A 1 -21.98 -7.28 69.81
C MET A 1 -20.61 -7.05 70.43
N VAL A 2 -19.61 -7.80 69.97
CA VAL A 2 -18.24 -7.91 70.53
C VAL A 2 -17.27 -7.88 69.33
N PRO A 3 -16.13 -7.16 69.40
CA PRO A 3 -15.34 -6.72 68.23
C PRO A 3 -14.46 -7.83 67.63
N PRO A 4 -13.91 -7.66 66.41
CA PRO A 4 -13.13 -8.70 65.74
C PRO A 4 -11.70 -8.82 66.30
N LYS A 5 -11.27 -10.08 66.45
CA LYS A 5 -9.96 -10.53 66.94
C LYS A 5 -8.85 -10.43 65.89
N ARG A 6 -7.63 -10.13 66.36
CA ARG A 6 -6.34 -10.24 65.64
C ARG A 6 -5.71 -11.65 65.78
N ARG A 7 -4.77 -11.93 64.84
CA ARG A 7 -3.67 -12.94 64.77
C ARG A 7 -4.06 -14.31 64.15
N SER A 8 -3.30 -14.87 63.20
CA SER A 8 -1.87 -15.22 63.31
C SER A 8 -1.03 -15.08 62.02
N MET A 9 0.26 -14.82 62.24
CA MET A 9 1.37 -14.98 61.28
C MET A 9 1.65 -16.46 61.03
N GLY A 10 1.95 -16.82 59.78
CA GLY A 10 2.56 -18.09 59.39
C GLY A 10 3.78 -17.82 58.50
N THR A 11 4.96 -18.06 59.04
CA THR A 11 6.27 -18.02 58.38
C THR A 11 6.41 -19.17 57.39
N HIS A 12 6.67 -18.91 56.11
CA HIS A 12 7.24 -19.90 55.19
C HIS A 12 8.45 -19.32 54.44
N SER A 13 9.51 -20.13 54.49
CA SER A 13 10.89 -19.89 54.09
C SER A 13 11.09 -19.52 52.62
N PHE A 14 11.93 -18.50 52.40
CA PHE A 14 12.55 -18.22 51.10
C PHE A 14 13.42 -19.41 50.67
N ARG A 15 13.01 -20.11 49.60
CA ARG A 15 13.92 -20.92 48.79
C ARG A 15 14.60 -19.99 47.78
N VAL A 16 15.90 -19.80 47.97
CA VAL A 16 16.81 -19.23 46.98
C VAL A 16 16.80 -20.16 45.77
N PHE A 17 16.20 -19.72 44.66
CA PHE A 17 16.35 -20.39 43.37
C PHE A 17 17.71 -19.99 42.77
N SER A 18 18.56 -20.99 42.59
CA SER A 18 19.80 -20.92 41.83
C SER A 18 19.55 -20.42 40.40
N PRO A 19 20.53 -19.76 39.74
CA PRO A 19 20.36 -19.21 38.39
C PRO A 19 20.08 -20.32 37.37
N PRO A 20 19.29 -20.05 36.31
CA PRO A 20 19.04 -21.05 35.28
C PRO A 20 20.36 -21.41 34.58
N GLN A 21 20.61 -22.71 34.51
CA GLN A 21 21.64 -23.33 33.69
C GLN A 21 21.51 -22.85 32.24
N ARG A 22 22.65 -22.68 31.55
CA ARG A 22 22.71 -22.36 30.11
C ARG A 22 21.76 -23.27 29.34
N LEU A 23 20.64 -22.71 28.88
CA LEU A 23 19.67 -23.40 28.02
C LEU A 23 20.37 -23.74 26.69
N GLY A 24 20.44 -25.04 26.39
CA GLY A 24 20.74 -25.51 25.04
C GLY A 24 19.67 -25.06 24.04
N ARG A 25 20.01 -25.07 22.75
CA ARG A 25 19.13 -24.66 21.65
C ARG A 25 17.74 -25.34 21.76
N PRO A 26 16.63 -24.58 21.71
CA PRO A 26 15.28 -25.15 21.66
C PRO A 26 15.09 -26.08 20.44
N ALA A 27 14.53 -27.27 20.65
CA ALA A 27 14.33 -28.28 19.60
C ALA A 27 13.40 -27.83 18.45
N TRP A 28 12.50 -26.87 18.67
CA TRP A 28 11.61 -26.33 17.62
C TRP A 28 12.33 -25.42 16.61
N LEU A 29 13.59 -25.08 16.90
CA LEU A 29 14.47 -24.32 16.01
C LEU A 29 15.31 -25.21 15.09
N SER A 30 15.31 -26.54 15.25
CA SER A 30 16.08 -27.44 14.38
C SER A 30 15.33 -27.73 13.08
N THR A 31 16.02 -27.54 11.96
CA THR A 31 15.67 -28.11 10.66
C THR A 31 15.93 -29.61 10.71
N THR A 32 14.97 -30.40 11.19
CA THR A 32 15.05 -31.86 11.05
C THR A 32 14.69 -32.21 9.62
N GLU A 33 15.72 -32.45 8.81
CA GLU A 33 15.64 -33.20 7.55
C GLU A 33 14.91 -34.54 7.82
N ARG A 34 13.75 -34.75 7.18
CA ARG A 34 13.24 -36.12 7.00
C ARG A 34 14.09 -36.79 5.92
N ARG A 35 15.15 -37.48 6.32
CA ARG A 35 15.74 -38.54 5.51
C ARG A 35 14.76 -39.70 5.47
N ALA A 36 14.19 -39.95 4.30
CA ALA A 36 13.56 -41.22 3.99
C ALA A 36 14.69 -42.20 3.62
N ASP A 37 14.95 -43.14 4.52
CA ASP A 37 15.77 -44.32 4.26
C ASP A 37 14.79 -45.50 4.42
N ASP A 38 14.45 -46.13 3.30
CA ASP A 38 13.98 -47.51 3.26
C ASP A 38 14.26 -48.04 1.85
N GLY A 39 15.22 -48.96 1.80
CA GLY A 39 15.68 -49.60 0.58
C GLY A 39 14.71 -50.64 0.06
N LEU A 40 14.72 -50.82 -1.26
CA LEU A 40 14.44 -52.10 -1.91
C LEU A 40 15.43 -52.31 -3.05
N ASP A 41 16.07 -53.47 -2.99
CA ASP A 41 17.06 -54.00 -3.92
C ASP A 41 16.51 -54.22 -5.34
N GLU A 42 17.37 -53.84 -6.29
CA GLU A 42 17.82 -54.55 -7.49
C GLU A 42 16.86 -55.33 -8.44
N THR A 43 17.10 -55.03 -9.72
CA THR A 43 16.86 -55.81 -10.96
C THR A 43 15.50 -55.72 -11.66
N SER A 44 15.45 -54.92 -12.73
CA SER A 44 14.97 -55.40 -14.04
C SER A 44 15.31 -54.38 -15.16
N THR A 45 16.18 -54.84 -16.06
CA THR A 45 16.18 -54.66 -17.52
C THR A 45 15.68 -53.34 -18.13
N GLN A 46 16.64 -52.64 -18.76
CA GLN A 46 16.41 -51.70 -19.85
C GLN A 46 15.64 -52.38 -21.00
N GLU A 47 14.46 -51.86 -21.33
CA GLU A 47 13.92 -51.92 -22.69
C GLU A 47 13.55 -50.50 -23.13
N GLY A 48 14.14 -50.09 -24.26
CA GLY A 48 13.87 -48.82 -24.89
C GLY A 48 12.46 -48.80 -25.48
N GLY A 49 11.66 -47.83 -25.03
CA GLY A 49 10.41 -47.43 -25.65
C GLY A 49 10.51 -45.97 -26.08
N SER A 50 10.41 -45.73 -27.39
CA SER A 50 10.39 -44.43 -28.04
C SER A 50 9.52 -43.41 -27.32
N MET A 51 10.04 -42.19 -27.11
CA MET A 51 9.23 -41.02 -26.78
C MET A 51 8.21 -40.79 -27.90
N SER A 52 6.96 -41.17 -27.66
CA SER A 52 5.83 -40.66 -28.43
C SER A 52 5.60 -39.21 -28.00
N GLU A 53 5.59 -38.32 -28.98
CA GLU A 53 5.16 -36.93 -28.84
C GLU A 53 3.81 -36.85 -28.11
N PRO A 54 3.57 -35.85 -27.24
CA PRO A 54 2.26 -35.68 -26.64
C PRO A 54 1.28 -35.33 -27.76
N THR A 55 0.40 -36.27 -28.08
CA THR A 55 -0.78 -36.08 -28.94
C THR A 55 -1.45 -34.75 -28.56
N MET A 56 -1.53 -33.81 -29.50
CA MET A 56 -2.22 -32.54 -29.30
C MET A 56 -3.65 -32.84 -28.82
N ALA A 57 -3.93 -32.54 -27.54
CA ALA A 57 -5.28 -32.63 -27.01
C ALA A 57 -6.20 -31.74 -27.85
N ALA A 58 -7.28 -32.31 -28.38
CA ALA A 58 -8.26 -31.58 -29.17
C ALA A 58 -8.78 -30.40 -28.36
N TRP A 59 -8.85 -29.23 -28.99
CA TRP A 59 -9.49 -28.05 -28.39
C TRP A 59 -10.98 -28.34 -28.33
N GLU A 60 -11.52 -28.33 -27.12
CA GLU A 60 -12.95 -28.47 -26.88
C GLU A 60 -13.52 -27.12 -26.44
N THR A 61 -14.81 -26.93 -26.67
CA THR A 61 -15.53 -25.72 -26.31
C THR A 61 -16.64 -26.07 -25.32
N VAL A 62 -16.72 -25.34 -24.22
CA VAL A 62 -17.73 -25.51 -23.18
C VAL A 62 -18.47 -24.19 -23.00
N GLU A 63 -19.79 -24.22 -23.10
CA GLU A 63 -20.65 -23.07 -22.87
C GLU A 63 -21.46 -23.25 -21.59
N GLY A 64 -21.56 -22.20 -20.79
CA GLY A 64 -22.37 -22.24 -19.57
C GLY A 64 -22.39 -20.93 -18.81
N VAL A 65 -23.21 -20.92 -17.76
CA VAL A 65 -23.34 -19.78 -16.86
C VAL A 65 -22.51 -20.04 -15.62
N VAL A 66 -21.78 -19.02 -15.17
CA VAL A 66 -20.97 -19.11 -13.95
C VAL A 66 -21.92 -19.20 -12.75
N ASP A 67 -21.85 -20.31 -12.03
CA ASP A 67 -22.66 -20.52 -10.82
C ASP A 67 -21.95 -19.93 -9.59
N HIS A 68 -20.75 -20.42 -9.28
CA HIS A 68 -19.90 -19.90 -8.20
C HIS A 68 -18.40 -20.06 -8.51
N ILE A 69 -17.58 -19.19 -7.91
CA ILE A 69 -16.12 -19.22 -8.04
C ILE A 69 -15.56 -20.06 -6.88
N LEU A 70 -14.70 -21.03 -7.18
CA LEU A 70 -14.15 -21.97 -6.19
C LEU A 70 -12.83 -21.49 -5.59
N HIS A 71 -11.94 -20.93 -6.40
CA HIS A 71 -10.60 -20.52 -5.95
C HIS A 71 -9.96 -19.53 -6.93
N VAL A 72 -9.18 -18.56 -6.44
CA VAL A 72 -8.33 -17.69 -7.27
C VAL A 72 -6.91 -17.70 -6.73
N SER A 73 -5.96 -18.13 -7.57
CA SER A 73 -4.54 -18.18 -7.21
C SER A 73 -3.86 -16.81 -7.36
N PHE A 74 -2.69 -16.66 -6.72
CA PHE A 74 -1.88 -15.43 -6.81
C PHE A 74 -1.37 -15.13 -8.23
N ASP A 75 -1.29 -16.14 -9.11
CA ASP A 75 -0.85 -16.00 -10.50
C ASP A 75 -2.02 -15.77 -11.47
N GLU A 76 -3.16 -15.33 -10.93
CA GLU A 76 -4.39 -14.95 -11.63
C GLU A 76 -5.10 -16.15 -12.28
N ARG A 77 -4.85 -17.39 -11.82
CA ARG A 77 -5.67 -18.53 -12.25
C ARG A 77 -6.93 -18.57 -11.42
N THR A 78 -8.07 -18.50 -12.10
CA THR A 78 -9.39 -18.66 -11.48
C THR A 78 -9.89 -20.07 -11.71
N VAL A 79 -10.39 -20.70 -10.66
CA VAL A 79 -11.13 -21.97 -10.67
C VAL A 79 -12.58 -21.63 -10.34
N LEU A 80 -13.51 -22.00 -11.20
CA LEU A 80 -14.94 -21.73 -11.04
C LEU A 80 -15.78 -22.92 -11.48
N ARG A 81 -17.05 -22.91 -11.09
CA ARG A 81 -18.05 -23.89 -11.49
C ARG A 81 -18.98 -23.29 -12.54
N LEU A 82 -19.06 -23.96 -13.68
CA LEU A 82 -19.91 -23.60 -14.80
C LEU A 82 -21.11 -24.53 -14.84
N ALA A 83 -22.32 -23.97 -14.88
CA ALA A 83 -23.55 -24.70 -15.16
C ALA A 83 -23.76 -24.77 -16.67
N THR A 84 -23.75 -25.98 -17.24
CA THR A 84 -23.93 -26.22 -18.69
C THR A 84 -25.36 -26.71 -18.97
N GLY A 85 -25.90 -26.41 -20.17
CA GLY A 85 -27.35 -26.52 -20.51
C GLY A 85 -28.02 -27.90 -20.32
N GLU A 86 -29.36 -27.88 -20.30
CA GLU A 86 -30.42 -28.93 -20.17
C GLU A 86 -30.23 -30.16 -19.23
N CYS A 87 -29.02 -30.55 -18.84
CA CYS A 87 -28.75 -31.77 -18.06
C CYS A 87 -28.11 -31.54 -16.67
N GLU A 88 -28.15 -30.33 -16.11
CA GLU A 88 -27.58 -30.03 -14.78
C GLU A 88 -26.11 -30.50 -14.60
N ALA A 89 -25.33 -30.56 -15.68
CA ALA A 89 -23.94 -30.96 -15.61
C ALA A 89 -23.08 -29.76 -15.16
N GLU A 90 -22.49 -29.86 -13.98
CA GLU A 90 -21.54 -28.90 -13.45
C GLU A 90 -20.12 -29.20 -13.94
N VAL A 91 -19.49 -28.21 -14.55
CA VAL A 91 -18.10 -28.29 -15.02
C VAL A 91 -17.21 -27.40 -14.17
N THR A 92 -16.15 -27.97 -13.59
CA THR A 92 -15.12 -27.17 -12.93
C THR A 92 -14.11 -26.68 -13.97
N ALA A 93 -14.07 -25.37 -14.21
CA ALA A 93 -13.15 -24.73 -15.16
C ALA A 93 -12.01 -24.00 -14.44
N MET A 94 -10.80 -24.05 -14.98
CA MET A 94 -9.59 -23.45 -14.42
C MET A 94 -8.76 -22.74 -15.49
N GLY A 95 -8.35 -21.51 -15.26
CA GLY A 95 -7.42 -20.82 -16.17
C GLY A 95 -7.23 -19.35 -15.83
N LYS A 96 -6.19 -18.73 -16.41
CA LYS A 96 -5.95 -17.28 -16.26
C LYS A 96 -6.95 -16.43 -17.03
N ALA A 97 -7.45 -16.96 -18.15
CA ALA A 97 -8.48 -16.31 -18.96
C ALA A 97 -9.81 -16.11 -18.21
N LEU A 98 -10.01 -16.80 -17.08
CA LEU A 98 -11.19 -16.71 -16.23
C LEU A 98 -11.09 -15.62 -15.14
N PHE A 99 -9.96 -14.91 -15.05
CA PHE A 99 -9.75 -13.89 -14.03
C PHE A 99 -10.73 -12.71 -14.21
N GLY A 100 -11.41 -12.32 -13.12
CA GLY A 100 -12.38 -11.21 -13.12
C GLY A 100 -13.78 -11.54 -13.67
N VAL A 101 -14.08 -12.82 -13.87
CA VAL A 101 -15.43 -13.32 -14.15
C VAL A 101 -16.32 -13.20 -12.90
N ARG A 102 -17.63 -12.96 -13.09
CA ARG A 102 -18.62 -12.88 -12.00
C ARG A 102 -19.66 -14.01 -12.09
N PRO A 103 -20.24 -14.45 -10.95
CA PRO A 103 -21.44 -15.29 -10.95
C PRO A 103 -22.54 -14.68 -11.81
N GLY A 104 -23.17 -15.49 -12.67
CA GLY A 104 -24.21 -15.06 -13.61
C GLY A 104 -23.71 -14.59 -14.99
N GLU A 105 -22.40 -14.49 -15.25
CA GLU A 105 -21.89 -14.26 -16.61
C GLU A 105 -22.02 -15.52 -17.48
N SER A 106 -22.50 -15.37 -18.73
CA SER A 106 -22.52 -16.43 -19.75
C SER A 106 -21.17 -16.47 -20.47
N LEU A 107 -20.52 -17.62 -20.43
CA LEU A 107 -19.17 -17.80 -20.97
C LEU A 107 -19.13 -18.93 -22.00
N ARG A 108 -18.38 -18.70 -23.07
CA ARG A 108 -17.88 -19.72 -23.98
C ARG A 108 -16.39 -19.90 -23.71
N LEU A 109 -16.02 -21.10 -23.28
CA LEU A 109 -14.66 -21.46 -22.87
C LEU A 109 -14.04 -22.39 -23.90
N SER A 110 -12.84 -22.06 -24.38
CA SER A 110 -12.05 -22.93 -25.26
C SER A 110 -10.84 -23.47 -24.52
N GLY A 111 -10.63 -24.78 -24.55
CA GLY A 111 -9.63 -25.41 -23.70
C GLY A 111 -9.50 -26.92 -23.87
N HIS A 112 -8.90 -27.57 -22.86
CA HIS A 112 -8.72 -29.02 -22.83
C HIS A 112 -9.01 -29.59 -21.44
N TRP A 113 -9.49 -30.82 -21.37
CA TRP A 113 -9.71 -31.51 -20.09
C TRP A 113 -8.40 -31.97 -19.46
N VAL A 114 -8.28 -31.73 -18.16
CA VAL A 114 -7.15 -32.17 -17.34
C VAL A 114 -7.69 -32.90 -16.12
N ARG A 115 -7.00 -33.96 -15.69
CA ARG A 115 -7.37 -34.71 -14.50
C ARG A 115 -6.41 -34.35 -13.36
N HIS A 116 -6.93 -33.71 -12.32
CA HIS A 116 -6.18 -33.35 -11.13
C HIS A 116 -6.14 -34.54 -10.16
N ALA A 117 -4.97 -34.85 -9.59
CA ALA A 117 -4.78 -36.01 -8.70
C ALA A 117 -5.71 -36.02 -7.48
N ARG A 118 -6.09 -34.84 -6.98
CA ARG A 118 -6.94 -34.67 -5.77
C ARG A 118 -8.40 -34.25 -6.05
N TYR A 119 -8.68 -33.60 -7.18
CA TYR A 119 -9.96 -32.90 -7.42
C TYR A 119 -10.72 -33.42 -8.66
N GLY A 120 -10.22 -34.48 -9.31
CA GLY A 120 -10.93 -35.10 -10.43
C GLY A 120 -10.79 -34.34 -11.74
N ARG A 121 -11.84 -34.40 -12.58
CA ARG A 121 -11.82 -33.89 -13.96
C ARG A 121 -12.12 -32.39 -13.98
N GLN A 122 -11.20 -31.59 -14.53
CA GLN A 122 -11.29 -30.13 -14.63
C GLN A 122 -11.04 -29.67 -16.07
N PHE A 123 -11.65 -28.57 -16.46
CA PHE A 123 -11.50 -28.00 -17.79
C PHE A 123 -10.47 -26.85 -17.76
N ARG A 124 -9.31 -27.04 -18.39
CA ARG A 124 -8.27 -26.00 -18.45
C ARG A 124 -8.56 -25.03 -19.59
N VAL A 125 -8.88 -23.79 -19.25
CA VAL A 125 -9.29 -22.75 -20.18
C VAL A 125 -8.07 -22.02 -20.76
N ALA A 126 -7.98 -21.99 -22.09
CA ALA A 126 -7.01 -21.19 -22.84
C ALA A 126 -7.60 -19.84 -23.23
N GLU A 127 -8.84 -19.82 -23.72
CA GLU A 127 -9.58 -18.60 -24.11
C GLU A 127 -10.97 -18.57 -23.49
N CYS A 128 -11.42 -17.38 -23.15
CA CYS A 128 -12.73 -17.12 -22.52
C CYS A 128 -13.42 -15.99 -23.28
N GLU A 129 -14.55 -16.31 -23.92
CA GLU A 129 -15.40 -15.36 -24.63
C GLU A 129 -16.69 -15.12 -23.84
N ARG A 130 -17.07 -13.85 -23.67
CA ARG A 130 -18.30 -13.47 -22.99
C ARG A 130 -19.41 -13.39 -24.03
N THR A 131 -20.39 -14.26 -23.92
CA THR A 131 -21.51 -14.30 -24.86
C THR A 131 -22.72 -13.60 -24.27
N MET A 132 -23.60 -13.10 -25.15
CA MET A 132 -24.92 -12.64 -24.71
C MET A 132 -25.73 -13.85 -24.24
N PRO A 133 -26.50 -13.72 -23.16
CA PRO A 133 -27.33 -14.82 -22.67
C PRO A 133 -28.37 -15.17 -23.75
N ALA A 134 -28.32 -16.41 -24.25
CA ALA A 134 -29.14 -16.86 -25.37
C ALA A 134 -30.44 -17.54 -24.94
N ASP A 135 -30.54 -17.98 -23.68
CA ASP A 135 -31.70 -18.69 -23.13
C ASP A 135 -32.45 -17.84 -22.09
N GLU A 136 -33.72 -18.15 -21.86
CA GLU A 136 -34.58 -17.40 -20.94
C GLU A 136 -34.05 -17.41 -19.49
N ARG A 137 -33.36 -18.48 -19.10
CA ARG A 137 -32.76 -18.62 -17.77
C ARG A 137 -31.57 -17.69 -17.60
N ALA A 138 -30.68 -17.59 -18.58
CA ALA A 138 -29.53 -16.70 -18.54
C ALA A 138 -29.93 -15.24 -18.72
N ILE A 139 -30.97 -14.93 -19.51
CA ILE A 139 -31.53 -13.57 -19.59
C ILE A 139 -32.10 -13.16 -18.23
N ARG A 140 -32.81 -14.07 -17.54
CA ARG A 140 -33.36 -13.81 -16.21
C ARG A 140 -32.26 -13.58 -15.18
N LEU A 141 -31.22 -14.41 -15.16
CA LEU A 141 -30.06 -14.25 -14.28
C LEU A 141 -29.29 -12.96 -14.58
N TYR A 142 -29.10 -12.63 -15.86
CA TYR A 142 -28.43 -11.41 -16.31
C TYR A 142 -29.18 -10.14 -15.86
N LEU A 143 -30.49 -10.10 -16.03
CA LEU A 143 -31.31 -8.98 -15.57
C LEU A 143 -31.42 -8.93 -14.04
N ALA A 144 -31.38 -10.08 -13.36
CA ALA A 144 -31.41 -10.19 -11.90
C ALA A 144 -30.05 -9.88 -11.24
N SER A 145 -28.95 -9.89 -11.99
CA SER A 145 -27.58 -9.66 -11.50
C SER A 145 -27.30 -8.25 -10.97
N GLY A 146 -28.28 -7.34 -11.07
CA GLY A 146 -28.14 -5.95 -10.65
C GLY A 146 -27.35 -5.06 -11.63
N MET A 147 -26.95 -5.59 -12.81
CA MET A 147 -26.24 -4.81 -13.83
C MET A 147 -27.09 -3.70 -14.47
N VAL A 148 -28.41 -3.92 -14.61
CA VAL A 148 -29.35 -2.91 -15.11
C VAL A 148 -30.08 -2.29 -13.92
N ALA A 149 -29.75 -1.04 -13.59
CA ALA A 149 -30.38 -0.32 -12.50
C ALA A 149 -31.90 -0.23 -12.68
N GLY A 150 -32.66 -0.66 -11.66
CA GLY A 150 -34.13 -0.66 -11.67
C GLY A 150 -34.77 -2.01 -12.01
N ILE A 151 -33.99 -3.05 -12.30
CA ILE A 151 -34.50 -4.42 -12.50
C ILE A 151 -33.97 -5.33 -11.39
N GLY A 152 -34.85 -5.72 -10.45
CA GLY A 152 -34.56 -6.71 -9.41
C GLY A 152 -34.98 -8.12 -9.81
N PRO A 153 -34.67 -9.17 -9.01
CA PRO A 153 -34.94 -10.58 -9.36
C PRO A 153 -36.40 -10.88 -9.71
N VAL A 154 -37.33 -10.27 -8.97
CA VAL A 154 -38.79 -10.40 -9.19
C VAL A 154 -39.21 -9.77 -10.52
N LEU A 155 -38.65 -8.59 -10.84
CA LEU A 155 -38.97 -7.87 -12.07
C LEU A 155 -38.30 -8.50 -13.29
N ALA A 156 -37.06 -9.00 -13.15
CA ALA A 156 -36.38 -9.80 -14.17
C ALA A 156 -37.21 -11.04 -14.53
N GLY A 157 -37.75 -11.73 -13.53
CA GLY A 157 -38.70 -12.83 -13.74
C GLY A 157 -39.96 -12.38 -14.51
N ALA A 158 -40.57 -11.27 -14.10
CA ALA A 158 -41.78 -10.75 -14.75
C ALA A 158 -41.57 -10.31 -16.21
N ILE A 159 -40.44 -9.67 -16.52
CA ILE A 159 -40.10 -9.23 -17.87
C ILE A 159 -39.85 -10.44 -18.78
N VAL A 160 -39.03 -11.40 -18.32
CA VAL A 160 -38.70 -12.60 -19.10
C VAL A 160 -39.93 -13.49 -19.32
N ASN A 161 -40.85 -13.56 -18.35
CA ASN A 161 -42.09 -14.33 -18.53
C ASN A 161 -43.02 -13.76 -19.61
N VAL A 162 -42.90 -12.46 -19.94
CA VAL A 162 -43.73 -11.80 -20.95
C VAL A 162 -43.05 -11.80 -22.33
N PHE A 163 -41.72 -11.66 -22.39
CA PHE A 163 -40.99 -11.50 -23.65
C PHE A 163 -40.03 -12.65 -23.99
N GLY A 164 -39.83 -13.61 -23.11
CA GLY A 164 -39.00 -14.80 -23.35
C GLY A 164 -37.58 -14.45 -23.82
N ALA A 165 -37.09 -15.18 -24.82
CA ALA A 165 -35.78 -14.95 -25.44
C ALA A 165 -35.65 -13.57 -26.11
N ASP A 166 -36.75 -12.93 -26.50
CA ASP A 166 -36.76 -11.61 -27.16
C ASP A 166 -36.64 -10.44 -26.18
N THR A 167 -36.57 -10.70 -24.87
CA THR A 167 -36.52 -9.68 -23.82
C THR A 167 -35.46 -8.61 -24.08
N LEU A 168 -34.23 -9.01 -24.43
CA LEU A 168 -33.13 -8.04 -24.66
C LEU A 168 -33.39 -7.17 -25.90
N LYS A 169 -34.00 -7.75 -26.93
CA LYS A 169 -34.34 -7.06 -28.17
C LYS A 169 -35.46 -6.05 -27.96
N VAL A 170 -36.45 -6.40 -27.13
CA VAL A 170 -37.54 -5.48 -26.74
C VAL A 170 -37.01 -4.29 -25.95
N ILE A 171 -36.06 -4.49 -25.03
CA ILE A 171 -35.46 -3.37 -24.27
C ILE A 171 -34.65 -2.44 -25.21
N ASP A 172 -34.03 -2.98 -26.25
CA ASP A 172 -33.15 -2.25 -27.17
C ASP A 172 -33.89 -1.51 -28.29
N GLU A 173 -34.85 -2.17 -28.95
CA GLU A 173 -35.53 -1.65 -30.15
C GLU A 173 -36.92 -1.07 -29.86
N GLU A 174 -37.64 -1.63 -28.88
CA GLU A 174 -39.06 -1.31 -28.61
C GLU A 174 -39.35 -1.14 -27.08
N PRO A 175 -38.65 -0.25 -26.36
CA PRO A 175 -38.73 -0.15 -24.90
C PRO A 175 -40.13 0.19 -24.39
N GLU A 176 -40.98 0.79 -25.22
CA GLU A 176 -42.38 1.11 -24.89
C GLU A 176 -43.21 -0.15 -24.60
N ARG A 177 -42.83 -1.31 -25.15
CA ARG A 177 -43.51 -2.58 -24.88
C ARG A 177 -43.33 -3.04 -23.44
N LEU A 178 -42.30 -2.57 -22.72
CA LEU A 178 -42.10 -2.91 -21.31
C LEU A 178 -43.29 -2.49 -20.43
N LEU A 179 -44.13 -1.55 -20.88
CA LEU A 179 -45.39 -1.18 -20.22
C LEU A 179 -46.41 -2.33 -20.14
N LYS A 180 -46.24 -3.40 -20.93
CA LYS A 180 -47.09 -4.60 -20.89
C LYS A 180 -46.81 -5.49 -19.67
N VAL A 181 -45.69 -5.27 -18.97
CA VAL A 181 -45.30 -6.05 -17.80
C VAL A 181 -45.88 -5.41 -16.54
N HIS A 182 -46.53 -6.22 -15.70
CA HIS A 182 -47.09 -5.76 -14.43
C HIS A 182 -45.97 -5.18 -13.55
N LEU A 183 -46.20 -4.00 -12.95
CA LEU A 183 -45.26 -3.20 -12.12
C LEU A 183 -44.25 -2.29 -12.87
N ILE A 184 -44.31 -2.20 -14.20
CA ILE A 184 -43.47 -1.28 -14.99
C ILE A 184 -44.29 -0.08 -15.50
N GLY A 185 -44.06 1.10 -14.91
CA GLY A 185 -44.66 2.37 -15.34
C GLY A 185 -43.72 3.20 -16.24
N PRO A 186 -44.21 4.30 -16.85
CA PRO A 186 -43.47 5.10 -17.85
C PRO A 186 -42.17 5.71 -17.32
N LYS A 187 -42.13 6.15 -16.05
CA LYS A 187 -40.89 6.60 -15.39
C LYS A 187 -39.85 5.48 -15.31
N ARG A 188 -40.26 4.25 -15.00
CA ARG A 188 -39.37 3.09 -14.91
C ARG A 188 -38.88 2.65 -16.28
N VAL A 189 -39.71 2.73 -17.33
CA VAL A 189 -39.26 2.48 -18.71
C VAL A 189 -38.11 3.42 -19.06
N GLN A 190 -38.26 4.73 -18.80
CA GLN A 190 -37.18 5.69 -19.03
C GLN A 190 -35.90 5.35 -18.25
N THR A 191 -36.02 4.96 -16.98
CA THR A 191 -34.87 4.52 -16.17
C THR A 191 -34.19 3.27 -16.76
N ILE A 192 -34.97 2.26 -17.13
CA ILE A 192 -34.47 1.01 -17.72
C ILE A 192 -33.83 1.27 -19.08
N THR A 193 -34.45 2.07 -19.94
CA THR A 193 -33.90 2.42 -21.26
C THR A 193 -32.62 3.24 -21.14
N ALA A 194 -32.56 4.20 -20.21
CA ALA A 194 -31.35 4.96 -19.94
C ALA A 194 -30.22 4.05 -19.42
N ALA A 195 -30.51 3.18 -18.46
CA ALA A 195 -29.57 2.19 -17.93
C ALA A 195 -29.10 1.22 -19.03
N TRP A 196 -30.00 0.79 -19.92
CA TRP A 196 -29.70 -0.11 -21.03
C TRP A 196 -28.81 0.55 -22.10
N GLN A 197 -29.11 1.79 -22.50
CA GLN A 197 -28.29 2.54 -23.45
C GLN A 197 -26.90 2.84 -22.89
N GLN A 198 -26.83 3.15 -21.59
CA GLN A 198 -25.57 3.28 -20.87
C GLN A 198 -24.78 1.97 -20.92
N GLN A 199 -25.43 0.83 -20.66
CA GLN A 199 -24.82 -0.49 -20.69
C GLN A 199 -24.37 -0.91 -22.10
N LYS A 200 -25.10 -0.56 -23.15
CA LYS A 200 -24.72 -0.83 -24.55
C LYS A 200 -23.50 -0.01 -24.98
N SER A 201 -23.44 1.26 -24.56
CA SER A 201 -22.28 2.13 -24.83
C SER A 201 -21.04 1.63 -24.08
N ILE A 202 -21.21 1.19 -22.83
CA ILE A 202 -20.20 0.48 -22.06
C ILE A 202 -19.76 -0.80 -22.79
N ALA A 203 -20.69 -1.61 -23.29
CA ALA A 203 -20.40 -2.86 -23.98
C ALA A 203 -19.56 -2.65 -25.25
N LYS A 204 -19.86 -1.61 -26.06
CA LYS A 204 -19.05 -1.27 -27.25
C LYS A 204 -17.61 -0.94 -26.89
N ILE A 205 -17.40 -0.14 -25.84
CA ILE A 205 -16.06 0.20 -25.35
C ILE A 205 -15.36 -1.01 -24.76
N ILE A 206 -16.07 -1.83 -23.99
CA ILE A 206 -15.54 -3.09 -23.45
C ILE A 206 -15.06 -3.99 -24.59
N ILE A 207 -15.88 -4.23 -25.62
CA ILE A 207 -15.51 -5.09 -26.76
C ILE A 207 -14.28 -4.54 -27.48
N PHE A 208 -14.28 -3.23 -27.78
CA PHE A 208 -13.14 -2.59 -28.42
C PHE A 208 -11.86 -2.72 -27.58
N LEU A 209 -11.91 -2.41 -26.29
CA LEU A 209 -10.73 -2.45 -25.41
C LEU A 209 -10.30 -3.90 -25.10
N GLN A 210 -11.24 -4.85 -25.02
CA GLN A 210 -10.92 -6.27 -24.86
C GLN A 210 -10.15 -6.82 -26.06
N SER A 211 -10.49 -6.38 -27.28
CA SER A 211 -9.71 -6.76 -28.48
C SER A 211 -8.23 -6.33 -28.39
N LEU A 212 -7.92 -5.38 -27.50
CA LEU A 212 -6.57 -4.86 -27.22
C LEU A 212 -5.97 -5.47 -25.93
N GLY A 213 -6.61 -6.49 -25.35
CA GLY A 213 -6.17 -7.14 -24.12
C GLY A 213 -6.31 -6.27 -22.87
N ILE A 214 -7.26 -5.33 -22.86
CA ILE A 214 -7.58 -4.49 -21.69
C ILE A 214 -8.73 -5.10 -20.90
N THR A 215 -8.63 -5.06 -19.58
CA THR A 215 -9.62 -5.68 -18.69
C THR A 215 -10.96 -4.94 -18.72
N PRO A 216 -12.10 -5.64 -18.63
CA PRO A 216 -13.44 -5.03 -18.58
C PRO A 216 -13.60 -4.02 -17.45
N ALA A 217 -12.99 -4.29 -16.28
CA ALA A 217 -13.00 -3.36 -15.15
C ALA A 217 -12.37 -2.00 -15.49
N LEU A 218 -11.29 -1.98 -16.29
CA LEU A 218 -10.65 -0.75 -16.73
C LEU A 218 -11.48 -0.03 -17.80
N ALA A 219 -12.11 -0.77 -18.70
CA ALA A 219 -13.02 -0.22 -19.71
C ALA A 219 -14.22 0.51 -19.07
N VAL A 220 -14.82 -0.08 -18.03
CA VAL A 220 -15.88 0.57 -17.24
C VAL A 220 -15.37 1.84 -16.55
N LYS A 221 -14.15 1.83 -16.01
CA LYS A 221 -13.53 3.04 -15.42
C LYS A 221 -13.30 4.14 -16.44
N ILE A 222 -12.82 3.80 -17.65
CA ILE A 222 -12.64 4.78 -18.73
C ILE A 222 -14.00 5.40 -19.09
N TYR A 223 -15.00 4.56 -19.33
CA TYR A 223 -16.35 5.04 -19.66
C TYR A 223 -16.92 5.95 -18.57
N THR A 224 -16.96 5.48 -17.32
CA THR A 224 -17.52 6.25 -16.19
C THR A 224 -16.81 7.57 -15.93
N THR A 225 -15.51 7.65 -16.22
CA THR A 225 -14.74 8.89 -16.08
C THR A 225 -15.19 9.95 -17.09
N TYR A 226 -15.29 9.58 -18.36
CA TYR A 226 -15.63 10.52 -19.42
C TYR A 226 -17.14 10.76 -19.56
N THR A 227 -18.00 9.87 -19.08
CA THR A 227 -19.44 10.17 -18.98
C THR A 227 -19.79 11.26 -17.97
N LYS A 228 -18.87 11.61 -17.07
CA LYS A 228 -19.01 12.78 -16.18
C LYS A 228 -18.62 14.09 -16.87
N THR A 229 -18.09 14.01 -18.09
CA THR A 229 -17.70 15.15 -18.92
C THR A 229 -18.55 15.18 -20.19
N ASP A 230 -18.61 16.31 -20.89
CA ASP A 230 -19.31 16.41 -22.19
C ASP A 230 -18.59 15.68 -23.35
N ALA A 231 -17.59 14.85 -23.05
CA ALA A 231 -16.78 14.15 -24.05
C ALA A 231 -17.29 12.73 -24.31
N ASP A 232 -17.40 12.33 -25.57
CA ASP A 232 -17.67 10.94 -25.94
C ASP A 232 -16.45 10.06 -25.59
N PRO A 233 -16.60 9.08 -24.67
CA PRO A 233 -15.49 8.23 -24.25
C PRO A 233 -14.85 7.45 -25.42
N MET A 234 -15.62 7.07 -26.45
CA MET A 234 -15.06 6.37 -27.63
C MET A 234 -14.19 7.31 -28.46
N GLN A 235 -14.64 8.56 -28.64
CA GLN A 235 -13.90 9.56 -29.40
C GLN A 235 -12.58 9.90 -28.71
N VAL A 236 -12.56 10.01 -27.37
CA VAL A 236 -11.33 10.26 -26.61
C VAL A 236 -10.31 9.14 -26.80
N VAL A 237 -10.77 7.89 -26.75
CA VAL A 237 -9.93 6.70 -26.97
C VAL A 237 -9.34 6.69 -28.38
N GLN A 238 -10.08 7.16 -29.39
CA GLN A 238 -9.64 7.17 -30.78
C GLN A 238 -8.78 8.38 -31.17
N THR A 239 -9.02 9.55 -30.58
CA THR A 239 -8.38 10.80 -31.03
C THR A 239 -7.25 11.26 -30.11
N THR A 240 -7.38 11.03 -28.81
CA THR A 240 -6.40 11.47 -27.80
C THR A 240 -6.12 10.35 -26.78
N PRO A 241 -5.61 9.18 -27.20
CA PRO A 241 -5.46 8.01 -26.34
C PRO A 241 -4.53 8.23 -25.14
N TYR A 242 -3.48 9.05 -25.28
CA TYR A 242 -2.56 9.33 -24.15
C TYR A 242 -3.19 10.22 -23.06
N ARG A 243 -4.32 10.87 -23.35
CA ARG A 243 -5.08 11.62 -22.35
C ARG A 243 -5.65 10.70 -21.26
N LEU A 244 -5.89 9.43 -21.59
CA LEU A 244 -6.30 8.38 -20.65
C LEU A 244 -5.31 8.23 -19.48
N CYS A 245 -4.01 8.44 -19.70
CA CYS A 245 -2.99 8.38 -18.64
C CYS A 245 -3.21 9.43 -17.54
N ARG A 246 -3.78 10.58 -17.88
CA ARG A 246 -4.02 11.71 -16.97
C ARG A 246 -5.38 11.58 -16.30
N ASP A 247 -6.40 11.29 -17.11
CA ASP A 247 -7.78 11.42 -16.69
C ASP A 247 -8.30 10.15 -15.99
N VAL A 248 -7.80 8.96 -16.36
CA VAL A 248 -8.33 7.68 -15.87
C VAL A 248 -7.36 6.98 -14.92
N ARG A 249 -7.74 6.93 -13.65
CA ARG A 249 -6.95 6.25 -12.61
C ARG A 249 -6.81 4.76 -12.91
N GLY A 250 -5.56 4.32 -13.01
CA GLY A 250 -5.20 2.91 -13.28
C GLY A 250 -4.87 2.63 -14.75
N VAL A 251 -5.10 3.59 -15.66
CA VAL A 251 -4.56 3.51 -17.03
C VAL A 251 -3.13 4.04 -17.01
N GLY A 252 -2.16 3.15 -17.18
CA GLY A 252 -0.75 3.52 -17.33
C GLY A 252 -0.36 3.81 -18.79
N PHE A 253 0.82 4.41 -18.99
CA PHE A 253 1.37 4.63 -20.33
C PHE A 253 1.40 3.37 -21.17
N VAL A 254 1.81 2.23 -20.62
CA VAL A 254 1.87 0.94 -21.36
C VAL A 254 0.51 0.57 -21.95
N GLN A 255 -0.57 0.76 -21.20
CA GLN A 255 -1.92 0.47 -21.68
C GLN A 255 -2.38 1.51 -22.71
N ALA A 256 -2.14 2.79 -22.45
CA ALA A 256 -2.48 3.86 -23.38
C ALA A 256 -1.69 3.77 -24.70
N ASP A 257 -0.41 3.39 -24.65
CA ASP A 257 0.45 3.20 -25.82
C ASP A 257 -0.06 2.04 -26.68
N ARG A 258 -0.49 0.94 -26.05
CA ARG A 258 -1.14 -0.17 -26.77
C ARG A 258 -2.41 0.28 -27.49
N ILE A 259 -3.25 1.08 -26.85
CA ILE A 259 -4.46 1.63 -27.49
C ILE A 259 -4.08 2.57 -28.63
N ALA A 260 -3.16 3.50 -28.38
CA ALA A 260 -2.73 4.50 -29.36
C ALA A 260 -2.18 3.85 -30.63
N LEU A 261 -1.30 2.86 -30.48
CA LEU A 261 -0.72 2.13 -31.61
C LEU A 261 -1.78 1.34 -32.39
N ALA A 262 -2.75 0.72 -31.70
CA ALA A 262 -3.84 -0.01 -32.35
C ALA A 262 -4.81 0.90 -33.13
N VAL A 263 -4.98 2.13 -32.65
CA VAL A 263 -5.79 3.17 -33.32
C VAL A 263 -5.03 3.83 -34.49
N GLY A 264 -3.73 3.56 -34.63
CA GLY A 264 -2.90 4.03 -35.74
C GLY A 264 -2.05 5.27 -35.43
N VAL A 265 -1.82 5.61 -34.16
CA VAL A 265 -0.92 6.69 -33.78
C VAL A 265 0.53 6.33 -34.18
N PRO A 266 1.25 7.20 -34.92
CA PRO A 266 2.63 6.91 -35.32
C PRO A 266 3.58 6.76 -34.13
N LYS A 267 4.53 5.83 -34.24
CA LYS A 267 5.55 5.55 -33.21
C LYS A 267 6.44 6.74 -32.84
N HIS A 268 6.58 7.71 -33.74
CA HIS A 268 7.38 8.92 -33.59
C HIS A 268 6.52 10.18 -33.36
N SER A 269 5.22 10.02 -33.08
CA SER A 269 4.33 11.16 -32.81
C SER A 269 4.74 11.91 -31.55
N ASP A 270 4.68 13.24 -31.60
CA ASP A 270 5.02 14.08 -30.44
C ASP A 270 4.17 13.72 -29.21
N SER A 271 2.89 13.44 -29.39
CA SER A 271 1.99 13.02 -28.31
C SER A 271 2.47 11.75 -27.61
N ARG A 272 3.05 10.79 -28.33
CA ARG A 272 3.61 9.56 -27.75
C ARG A 272 4.89 9.85 -26.99
N LEU A 273 5.79 10.62 -27.58
CA LEU A 273 7.07 10.97 -26.97
C LEU A 273 6.88 11.78 -25.68
N GLN A 274 5.99 12.77 -25.71
CA GLN A 274 5.64 13.59 -24.56
C GLN A 274 5.01 12.74 -23.44
N ALA A 275 4.05 11.89 -23.79
CA ALA A 275 3.43 10.98 -22.83
C ALA A 275 4.45 10.00 -22.20
N ALA A 276 5.43 9.54 -22.98
CA ALA A 276 6.50 8.67 -22.48
C ALA A 276 7.44 9.41 -21.51
N ILE A 277 7.83 10.65 -21.83
CA ILE A 277 8.67 11.49 -20.95
C ILE A 277 7.96 11.73 -19.61
N LEU A 278 6.70 12.16 -19.65
CA LEU A 278 5.90 12.36 -18.44
C LEU A 278 5.72 11.06 -17.65
N HIS A 279 5.56 9.93 -18.33
CA HIS A 279 5.47 8.64 -17.68
C HIS A 279 6.75 8.26 -16.94
N VAL A 280 7.93 8.48 -17.54
CA VAL A 280 9.20 8.20 -16.89
C VAL A 280 9.41 9.10 -15.67
N LEU A 281 9.01 10.36 -15.74
CA LEU A 281 9.03 11.27 -14.59
C LEU A 281 8.06 10.84 -13.48
N ASP A 282 6.83 10.43 -13.83
CA ASP A 282 5.84 9.91 -12.86
C ASP A 282 6.32 8.61 -12.21
N GLN A 283 6.90 7.69 -12.99
CA GLN A 283 7.53 6.47 -12.48
C GLN A 283 8.67 6.79 -11.51
N ALA A 284 9.51 7.78 -11.83
CA ALA A 284 10.57 8.23 -10.94
C ALA A 284 10.00 8.75 -9.61
N GLY A 285 8.93 9.55 -9.66
CA GLY A 285 8.15 9.98 -8.50
C GLY A 285 7.67 8.83 -7.61
N ARG A 286 7.13 7.76 -8.23
CA ARG A 286 6.70 6.54 -7.50
C ARG A 286 7.85 5.78 -6.86
N THR A 287 9.07 5.94 -7.37
CA THR A 287 10.29 5.39 -6.74
C THR A 287 10.92 6.32 -5.70
N GLY A 288 10.37 7.53 -5.55
CA GLY A 288 10.79 8.51 -4.55
C GLY A 288 11.61 9.69 -5.09
N ASP A 289 11.96 9.72 -6.38
CA ASP A 289 12.72 10.81 -7.00
C ASP A 289 11.81 12.02 -7.25
N CYS A 290 12.25 13.23 -6.91
CA CYS A 290 11.56 14.47 -7.29
C CYS A 290 11.95 14.95 -8.70
N HIS A 291 13.17 14.60 -9.15
CA HIS A 291 13.74 15.01 -10.42
C HIS A 291 14.62 13.93 -11.06
N LEU A 292 14.88 14.08 -12.36
CA LEU A 292 15.88 13.28 -13.08
C LEU A 292 16.84 14.18 -13.85
N PRO A 293 18.15 13.87 -13.92
CA PRO A 293 19.04 14.47 -14.90
C PRO A 293 18.50 14.25 -16.32
N THR A 294 18.60 15.27 -17.16
CA THR A 294 18.06 15.24 -18.52
C THR A 294 18.60 14.05 -19.31
N SER A 295 19.90 13.76 -19.21
CA SER A 295 20.52 12.59 -19.84
C SER A 295 19.85 11.28 -19.43
N VAL A 296 19.64 11.07 -18.13
CA VAL A 296 19.00 9.87 -17.58
C VAL A 296 17.54 9.76 -18.02
N LEU A 297 16.80 10.87 -18.01
CA LEU A 297 15.41 10.92 -18.46
C LEU A 297 15.30 10.50 -19.93
N LEU A 298 16.10 11.09 -20.81
CA LEU A 298 16.08 10.78 -22.24
C LEU A 298 16.51 9.33 -22.50
N THR A 299 17.53 8.82 -21.80
CA THR A 299 17.94 7.40 -21.92
C THR A 299 16.85 6.44 -21.48
N ARG A 300 16.22 6.66 -20.32
CA ARG A 300 15.12 5.81 -19.83
C ARG A 300 13.90 5.88 -20.75
N THR A 301 13.58 7.06 -21.27
CA THR A 301 12.46 7.25 -22.21
C THR A 301 12.72 6.53 -23.52
N ARG A 302 13.95 6.61 -24.04
CA ARG A 302 14.35 5.85 -25.22
C ARG A 302 14.19 4.34 -24.98
N GLN A 303 14.73 3.81 -23.88
CA GLN A 303 14.59 2.39 -23.52
C GLN A 303 13.12 1.95 -23.51
N LEU A 304 12.27 2.67 -22.78
CA LEU A 304 10.83 2.41 -22.72
C LEU A 304 10.16 2.37 -24.10
N LEU A 305 10.59 3.21 -25.04
CA LEU A 305 10.03 3.28 -26.39
C LEU A 305 10.60 2.24 -27.36
N THR A 306 11.77 1.66 -27.04
CA THR A 306 12.52 0.74 -27.93
C THR A 306 12.51 -0.72 -27.51
N ASP A 307 12.12 -1.03 -26.26
CA ASP A 307 12.19 -2.40 -25.72
C ASP A 307 11.43 -3.45 -26.56
N ASP A 308 10.40 -3.03 -27.31
CA ASP A 308 9.58 -3.93 -28.14
C ASP A 308 9.95 -3.94 -29.64
N ASP A 309 10.78 -3.01 -30.13
CA ASP A 309 11.13 -2.91 -31.56
C ASP A 309 12.46 -2.16 -31.80
N PRO A 310 13.55 -2.88 -32.13
CA PRO A 310 14.85 -2.30 -32.44
C PRO A 310 14.82 -1.30 -33.61
N ALA A 311 13.90 -1.44 -34.58
CA ALA A 311 13.79 -0.51 -35.71
C ALA A 311 13.27 0.87 -35.28
N THR A 312 12.62 0.96 -34.12
CA THR A 312 12.17 2.22 -33.52
C THR A 312 13.33 3.02 -32.91
N ALA A 313 14.47 2.37 -32.63
CA ALA A 313 15.62 3.00 -32.00
C ALA A 313 16.32 4.03 -32.89
N ASP A 314 16.25 3.89 -34.22
CA ASP A 314 16.83 4.86 -35.16
C ASP A 314 15.93 6.09 -35.35
N LEU A 315 14.61 5.91 -35.19
CA LEU A 315 13.61 6.98 -35.29
C LEU A 315 13.57 7.86 -34.03
N VAL A 316 13.83 7.27 -32.85
CA VAL A 316 13.82 7.96 -31.55
C VAL A 316 15.25 8.34 -31.14
N SER A 317 15.79 9.34 -31.85
CA SER A 317 17.09 9.93 -31.52
C SER A 317 16.99 10.85 -30.29
N ALA A 318 18.14 11.11 -29.65
CA ALA A 318 18.19 11.99 -28.48
C ALA A 318 17.74 13.42 -28.78
N SER A 319 17.95 13.92 -30.00
CA SER A 319 17.51 15.26 -30.43
C SER A 319 15.99 15.35 -30.58
N VAL A 320 15.35 14.29 -31.10
CA VAL A 320 13.88 14.22 -31.20
C VAL A 320 13.23 14.20 -29.82
N LEU A 321 13.77 13.38 -28.90
CA LEU A 321 13.29 13.38 -27.52
C LEU A 321 13.54 14.71 -26.81
N ARG A 322 14.68 15.36 -27.09
CA ARG A 322 14.98 16.70 -26.55
C ARG A 322 13.97 17.73 -27.04
N HIS A 323 13.62 17.72 -28.33
CA HIS A 323 12.60 18.60 -28.87
C HIS A 323 11.24 18.40 -28.19
N ALA A 324 10.81 17.14 -28.01
CA ALA A 324 9.57 16.82 -27.30
C ALA A 324 9.58 17.31 -25.83
N LEU A 325 10.73 17.19 -25.14
CA LEU A 325 10.92 17.73 -23.79
C LEU A 325 10.83 19.26 -23.79
N ASP A 326 11.48 19.94 -24.74
CA ASP A 326 11.44 21.40 -24.82
C ASP A 326 10.00 21.90 -25.03
N LEU A 327 9.19 21.20 -25.85
CA LEU A 327 7.76 21.48 -26.00
C LEU A 327 6.98 21.31 -24.69
N LEU A 328 7.26 20.27 -23.90
CA LEU A 328 6.65 20.07 -22.57
C LEU A 328 7.03 21.19 -21.60
N CYS A 329 8.28 21.63 -21.62
CA CYS A 329 8.75 22.75 -20.81
C CYS A 329 8.05 24.07 -21.18
N VAL A 330 7.87 24.34 -22.48
CA VAL A 330 7.15 25.52 -22.98
C VAL A 330 5.66 25.45 -22.59
N ALA A 331 5.04 24.27 -22.67
CA ALA A 331 3.67 24.05 -22.23
C ALA A 331 3.49 24.10 -20.70
N GLY A 332 4.58 24.14 -19.93
CA GLY A 332 4.54 24.12 -18.47
C GLY A 332 4.17 22.76 -17.88
N GLU A 333 4.25 21.68 -18.66
CA GLU A 333 4.00 20.31 -18.20
C GLU A 333 5.26 19.63 -17.63
N ALA A 334 6.43 20.19 -17.90
CA ALA A 334 7.71 19.85 -17.28
C ALA A 334 8.46 21.13 -16.89
N VAL A 335 9.34 21.03 -15.90
CA VAL A 335 10.23 22.14 -15.49
C VAL A 335 11.68 21.66 -15.64
N SER A 336 12.47 22.40 -16.40
CA SER A 336 13.93 22.21 -16.50
C SER A 336 14.65 23.29 -15.70
N GLU A 337 15.66 22.89 -14.93
CA GLU A 337 16.55 23.80 -14.22
C GLU A 337 17.96 23.20 -14.10
N THR A 338 18.94 24.03 -13.77
CA THR A 338 20.30 23.59 -13.51
C THR A 338 20.53 23.53 -12.00
N LEU A 339 20.99 22.37 -11.52
CA LEU A 339 21.38 22.19 -10.13
C LEU A 339 22.80 21.64 -10.04
N PRO A 340 23.57 22.01 -9.00
CA PRO A 340 24.82 21.35 -8.68
C PRO A 340 24.50 19.95 -8.15
N VAL A 341 24.78 18.92 -8.96
CA VAL A 341 24.56 17.52 -8.59
C VAL A 341 25.92 16.84 -8.39
N PRO A 342 26.11 16.05 -7.31
CA PRO A 342 27.32 15.26 -7.14
C PRO A 342 27.49 14.31 -8.33
N ASP A 343 28.63 14.40 -9.00
CA ASP A 343 29.01 13.48 -10.05
C ASP A 343 29.44 12.13 -9.48
N GLY A 344 29.82 11.20 -10.36
CA GLY A 344 30.27 9.87 -9.94
C GLY A 344 31.54 9.86 -9.08
N SER A 345 32.27 10.98 -9.00
CA SER A 345 33.47 11.18 -8.17
C SER A 345 33.18 11.88 -6.84
N GLY A 346 31.96 12.40 -6.68
CA GLY A 346 31.52 13.16 -5.50
C GLY A 346 31.72 14.68 -5.62
N GLU A 347 32.24 15.16 -6.75
CA GLU A 347 32.35 16.59 -7.06
C GLU A 347 31.02 17.14 -7.58
N LEU A 348 30.65 18.36 -7.20
CA LEU A 348 29.41 18.99 -7.67
C LEU A 348 29.59 19.50 -9.10
N SER A 349 28.73 19.06 -10.00
CA SER A 349 28.68 19.53 -11.40
C SER A 349 27.31 20.09 -11.72
N ASP A 350 27.29 21.24 -12.40
CA ASP A 350 26.06 21.87 -12.88
C ASP A 350 25.40 20.97 -13.92
N THR A 351 24.29 20.35 -13.52
CA THR A 351 23.57 19.38 -14.31
C THR A 351 22.16 19.88 -14.59
N GLU A 352 21.73 19.83 -15.84
CA GLU A 352 20.34 20.09 -16.21
C GLU A 352 19.45 18.94 -15.74
N ILE A 353 18.52 19.25 -14.84
CA ILE A 353 17.53 18.34 -14.30
C ILE A 353 16.13 18.71 -14.78
N VAL A 354 15.25 17.72 -14.82
CA VAL A 354 13.86 17.86 -15.24
C VAL A 354 12.94 17.31 -14.15
N MET A 355 11.84 18.02 -13.92
CA MET A 355 10.85 17.75 -12.89
C MET A 355 9.43 17.84 -13.43
N LEU A 356 8.50 17.16 -12.75
CA LEU A 356 7.09 17.50 -12.89
C LEU A 356 6.80 18.83 -12.16
N PRO A 357 5.94 19.71 -12.70
CA PRO A 357 5.63 21.01 -12.11
C PRO A 357 5.16 20.93 -10.66
N GLN A 358 4.38 19.90 -10.32
CA GLN A 358 3.89 19.66 -8.97
C GLN A 358 5.03 19.43 -7.97
N TRP A 359 6.02 18.59 -8.32
CA TRP A 359 7.16 18.30 -7.43
C TRP A 359 8.11 19.48 -7.31
N HIS A 360 8.35 20.20 -8.41
CA HIS A 360 9.09 21.46 -8.38
C HIS A 360 8.42 22.49 -7.45
N TYR A 361 7.10 22.67 -7.57
CA TYR A 361 6.32 23.56 -6.71
C TYR A 361 6.41 23.11 -5.24
N ASP A 362 6.21 21.81 -4.98
CA ASP A 362 6.21 21.26 -3.64
C ASP A 362 7.56 21.45 -2.93
N GLU A 363 8.68 21.14 -3.60
CA GLU A 363 10.02 21.33 -3.02
C GLU A 363 10.36 22.82 -2.80
N THR A 364 10.01 23.67 -3.76
CA THR A 364 10.27 25.12 -3.66
C THR A 364 9.52 25.74 -2.49
N LYS A 365 8.22 25.45 -2.39
CA LYS A 365 7.38 26.01 -1.34
C LYS A 365 7.72 25.43 0.03
N LEU A 366 8.05 24.15 0.12
CA LEU A 366 8.54 23.56 1.36
C LEU A 366 9.80 24.30 1.85
N ALA A 367 10.79 24.53 0.97
CA ALA A 367 11.99 25.28 1.34
C ALA A 367 11.69 26.72 1.78
N GLU A 368 10.77 27.42 1.09
CA GLU A 368 10.30 28.76 1.50
C GLU A 368 9.65 28.74 2.89
N HIS A 369 8.76 27.80 3.16
CA HIS A 369 8.07 27.70 4.46
C HIS A 369 9.03 27.30 5.59
N LEU A 370 9.97 26.38 5.36
CA LEU A 370 10.98 26.01 6.36
C LEU A 370 11.89 27.18 6.71
N ARG A 371 12.31 27.99 5.72
CA ARG A 371 13.07 29.22 5.97
C ARG A 371 12.26 30.24 6.77
N ARG A 372 10.98 30.42 6.41
CA ARG A 372 10.06 31.29 7.15
C ARG A 372 9.98 30.89 8.62
N ILE A 373 9.70 29.61 8.90
CA ILE A 373 9.64 29.07 10.27
C ILE A 373 10.97 29.29 10.99
N SER A 374 12.09 28.94 10.35
CA SER A 374 13.41 29.05 10.97
C SER A 374 13.86 30.49 11.25
N ALA A 375 13.38 31.47 10.47
CA ALA A 375 13.76 32.88 10.61
C ALA A 375 12.81 33.70 11.49
N ALA A 376 11.61 33.18 11.77
CA ALA A 376 10.63 33.86 12.59
C ALA A 376 11.12 33.97 14.06
N PRO A 377 10.84 35.09 14.74
CA PRO A 377 11.14 35.21 16.16
C PRO A 377 10.30 34.20 16.94
N SER A 378 10.96 33.46 17.83
CA SER A 378 10.33 32.42 18.65
C SER A 378 9.35 33.02 19.67
N LEU A 379 8.14 32.46 19.74
CA LEU A 379 7.21 32.74 20.83
C LEU A 379 7.51 31.86 22.05
N LEU A 380 7.82 30.58 21.83
CA LEU A 380 8.09 29.60 22.89
C LEU A 380 9.36 29.92 23.70
N ALA A 381 10.43 30.38 23.05
CA ALA A 381 11.69 30.72 23.70
C ALA A 381 11.56 31.90 24.68
N GLY A 382 10.53 32.73 24.51
CA GLY A 382 10.24 33.86 25.40
C GLY A 382 9.35 33.50 26.60
N LEU A 383 8.76 32.30 26.65
CA LEU A 383 7.82 31.92 27.72
C LEU A 383 8.51 31.58 29.03
N ALA A 384 9.76 31.10 29.01
CA ALA A 384 10.51 30.71 30.20
C ALA A 384 12.02 30.77 29.99
N ASP A 385 12.78 30.71 31.09
CA ASP A 385 14.21 30.41 31.04
C ASP A 385 14.42 28.90 30.88
N TRP A 386 14.54 28.47 29.63
CA TRP A 386 14.70 27.06 29.29
C TRP A 386 16.05 26.47 29.72
N ASP A 387 17.07 27.30 29.93
CA ASP A 387 18.36 26.86 30.46
C ASP A 387 18.19 26.44 31.93
N GLU A 388 17.50 27.27 32.73
CA GLU A 388 17.18 26.94 34.12
C GLU A 388 16.23 25.74 34.21
N ALA A 389 15.16 25.71 33.41
CA ALA A 389 14.20 24.61 33.42
C ALA A 389 14.85 23.27 33.05
N CYS A 390 15.73 23.25 32.03
CA CYS A 390 16.48 22.05 31.66
C CYS A 390 17.56 21.68 32.68
N ALA A 391 18.16 22.66 33.37
CA ALA A 391 19.12 22.42 34.44
C ALA A 391 18.46 21.80 35.68
N ALA A 392 17.24 22.25 36.04
CA ALA A 392 16.48 21.80 37.19
C ALA A 392 16.01 20.32 37.12
N LEU A 393 16.09 19.67 35.96
CA LEU A 393 15.80 18.24 35.75
C LEU A 393 16.80 17.27 36.45
N THR A 394 17.41 17.67 37.57
CA THR A 394 18.52 16.97 38.23
C THR A 394 18.17 16.24 39.52
N SER A 395 16.92 16.23 40.01
CA SER A 395 16.61 15.50 41.26
C SER A 395 15.31 14.68 41.26
N GLN A 396 15.51 13.38 41.46
CA GLN A 396 14.66 12.27 41.94
C GLN A 396 13.33 11.91 41.24
N GLU A 397 12.66 12.79 40.51
CA GLU A 397 11.44 12.39 39.73
C GLU A 397 11.62 12.48 38.20
N THR A 398 12.59 13.27 37.72
CA THR A 398 12.99 13.42 36.29
C THR A 398 14.39 12.88 35.98
N ALA A 399 15.03 12.21 36.94
CA ALA A 399 16.38 11.68 36.83
C ALA A 399 16.46 10.53 35.79
N GLY A 400 16.97 10.81 34.60
CA GLY A 400 17.20 9.73 33.61
C GLY A 400 17.65 10.14 32.21
N LEU A 401 17.51 11.42 31.82
CA LEU A 401 17.92 11.86 30.48
C LEU A 401 19.45 11.85 30.32
N SER A 402 19.95 11.29 29.22
CA SER A 402 21.35 11.51 28.81
C SER A 402 21.56 12.94 28.33
N ASP A 403 22.83 13.35 28.23
CA ASP A 403 23.22 14.65 27.68
C ASP A 403 22.64 14.87 26.27
N GLU A 404 22.63 13.82 25.42
CA GLU A 404 22.02 13.87 24.09
C GLU A 404 20.51 14.14 24.15
N GLN A 405 19.80 13.54 25.10
CA GLN A 405 18.36 13.74 25.25
C GLN A 405 18.05 15.13 25.84
N ARG A 406 18.86 15.59 26.80
CA ARG A 406 18.75 16.95 27.34
C ARG A 406 18.97 18.00 26.25
N GLN A 407 19.99 17.81 25.41
CA GLN A 407 20.25 18.69 24.27
C GLN A 407 19.10 18.68 23.27
N ALA A 408 18.46 17.53 23.03
CA ALA A 408 17.29 17.45 22.15
C ALA A 408 16.11 18.27 22.65
N VAL A 409 15.77 18.14 23.94
CA VAL A 409 14.70 18.92 24.59
C VAL A 409 15.00 20.41 24.52
N HIS A 410 16.20 20.80 24.95
CA HIS A 410 16.63 22.20 24.92
C HIS A 410 16.58 22.82 23.53
N THR A 411 17.08 22.10 22.52
CA THR A 411 17.07 22.57 21.13
C THR A 411 15.65 22.77 20.62
N ALA A 412 14.72 21.86 20.94
CA ALA A 412 13.33 21.97 20.52
C ALA A 412 12.60 23.17 21.16
N LEU A 413 12.90 23.49 22.41
CA LEU A 413 12.29 24.62 23.15
C LEU A 413 12.88 25.98 22.74
N THR A 414 14.14 26.01 22.29
CA THR A 414 14.87 27.26 22.00
C THR A 414 14.98 27.59 20.50
N ARG A 415 14.79 26.60 19.60
CA ARG A 415 14.93 26.80 18.15
C ARG A 415 13.59 26.61 17.41
N PRO A 416 13.15 27.59 16.59
CA PRO A 416 11.89 27.48 15.82
C PRO A 416 11.80 26.29 14.89
N LEU A 417 12.94 25.78 14.41
CA LEU A 417 13.02 24.59 13.59
C LEU A 417 14.12 23.69 14.15
N SER A 418 13.80 22.42 14.41
CA SER A 418 14.78 21.45 14.87
C SER A 418 14.44 20.02 14.45
N VAL A 419 15.46 19.17 14.45
CA VAL A 419 15.33 17.75 14.08
C VAL A 419 15.89 16.86 15.19
N LEU A 420 15.08 15.90 15.64
CA LEU A 420 15.49 14.84 16.56
C LEU A 420 15.56 13.51 15.82
N THR A 421 16.76 12.93 15.73
CA THR A 421 16.94 11.58 15.18
C THR A 421 17.39 10.59 16.22
N GLY A 422 17.07 9.32 16.02
CA GLY A 422 17.60 8.24 16.83
C GLY A 422 17.09 6.90 16.34
N GLY A 423 17.85 5.84 16.60
CA GLY A 423 17.42 4.48 16.33
C GLY A 423 16.31 3.99 17.29
N PRO A 424 15.87 2.73 17.15
CA PRO A 424 15.00 2.08 18.12
C PRO A 424 15.74 1.91 19.46
N GLY A 425 15.02 2.12 20.56
CA GLY A 425 15.60 1.94 21.91
C GLY A 425 16.54 3.05 22.38
N CYS A 426 16.72 4.13 21.62
CA CYS A 426 17.49 5.31 22.02
C CYS A 426 16.72 6.28 22.95
N GLY A 427 15.50 5.94 23.34
CA GLY A 427 14.68 6.73 24.27
C GLY A 427 14.00 7.96 23.67
N LYS A 428 13.83 8.03 22.33
CA LYS A 428 13.11 9.14 21.65
C LYS A 428 11.80 9.50 22.35
N THR A 429 10.98 8.50 22.68
CA THR A 429 9.66 8.76 23.27
C THR A 429 9.73 9.27 24.71
N HIS A 430 10.75 8.85 25.47
CA HIS A 430 11.00 9.44 26.78
C HIS A 430 11.42 10.90 26.66
N THR A 431 12.28 11.23 25.68
CA THR A 431 12.66 12.62 25.36
C THR A 431 11.46 13.47 24.95
N LEU A 432 10.55 12.95 24.11
CA LEU A 432 9.34 13.66 23.72
C LEU A 432 8.40 13.89 24.90
N ARG A 433 8.18 12.88 25.73
CA ARG A 433 7.36 13.04 26.94
C ARG A 433 7.88 14.18 27.82
N THR A 434 9.17 14.20 28.14
CA THR A 434 9.75 15.27 28.96
C THR A 434 9.67 16.64 28.28
N LEU A 435 9.84 16.70 26.96
CA LEU A 435 9.67 17.94 26.20
C LEU A 435 8.24 18.50 26.35
N VAL A 436 7.23 17.64 26.18
CA VAL A 436 5.82 18.06 26.26
C VAL A 436 5.46 18.45 27.68
N GLU A 437 5.90 17.68 28.69
CA GLU A 437 5.69 18.02 30.11
C GLU A 437 6.29 19.40 30.47
N LEU A 438 7.48 19.72 29.97
CA LEU A 438 8.10 21.04 30.20
C LEU A 438 7.36 22.19 29.51
N ALA A 439 6.87 21.97 28.29
CA ALA A 439 6.09 22.96 27.56
C ALA A 439 4.72 23.20 28.22
N ASP A 440 4.06 22.13 28.67
CA ASP A 440 2.77 22.19 29.36
C ASP A 440 2.86 22.91 30.72
N ASN A 441 3.97 22.73 31.45
CA ASN A 441 4.22 23.43 32.73
C ASN A 441 4.26 24.96 32.63
N VAL A 442 4.46 25.50 31.43
CA VAL A 442 4.42 26.95 31.16
C VAL A 442 3.21 27.34 30.31
N GLU A 443 2.20 26.46 30.26
CA GLU A 443 0.95 26.64 29.53
C GLU A 443 1.12 26.83 28.01
N ALA A 444 2.24 26.34 27.44
CA ALA A 444 2.46 26.39 26.00
C ALA A 444 1.58 25.36 25.27
N VAL A 445 0.97 25.76 24.16
CA VAL A 445 0.09 24.86 23.39
C VAL A 445 0.93 23.94 22.51
N VAL A 446 0.90 22.63 22.81
CA VAL A 446 1.64 21.62 22.04
C VAL A 446 0.71 20.82 21.12
N ALA A 447 1.00 20.82 19.83
CA ALA A 447 0.34 19.97 18.84
C ALA A 447 1.20 18.75 18.53
N LEU A 448 0.71 17.55 18.89
CA LEU A 448 1.36 16.28 18.60
C LEU A 448 0.72 15.63 17.37
N ALA A 449 1.54 15.23 16.40
CA ALA A 449 1.04 14.48 15.26
C ALA A 449 2.03 13.45 14.70
N ALA A 450 1.48 12.52 13.92
CA ALA A 450 2.26 11.57 13.14
C ALA A 450 1.62 11.30 11.75
N PRO A 451 2.39 10.79 10.77
CA PRO A 451 1.88 10.52 9.43
C PRO A 451 0.76 9.46 9.35
N THR A 452 0.68 8.54 10.32
CA THR A 452 -0.32 7.46 10.36
C THR A 452 -1.08 7.47 11.68
N GLY A 453 -2.34 7.00 11.67
CA GLY A 453 -3.17 6.91 12.88
C GLY A 453 -2.55 6.06 13.97
N LYS A 454 -1.91 4.94 13.60
CA LYS A 454 -1.19 4.07 14.54
C LYS A 454 0.00 4.75 15.22
N ALA A 455 0.79 5.49 14.45
CA ALA A 455 1.91 6.25 15.01
C ALA A 455 1.41 7.36 15.95
N ALA A 456 0.30 8.03 15.59
CA ALA A 456 -0.32 9.06 16.43
C ALA A 456 -0.84 8.47 17.74
N LYS A 457 -1.61 7.38 17.69
CA LYS A 457 -2.12 6.70 18.89
C LYS A 457 -1.00 6.24 19.82
N ARG A 458 0.09 5.70 19.25
CA ARG A 458 1.26 5.31 20.02
C ARG A 458 1.96 6.51 20.67
N LEU A 459 2.09 7.61 19.93
CA LEU A 459 2.65 8.86 20.45
C LEU A 459 1.82 9.34 21.65
N GLU A 460 0.50 9.28 21.55
CA GLU A 460 -0.42 9.58 22.64
C GLU A 460 -0.25 8.64 23.85
N GLU A 461 -0.27 7.32 23.64
CA GLU A 461 -0.08 6.34 24.73
C GLU A 461 1.25 6.51 25.48
N THR A 462 2.30 6.95 24.78
CA THR A 462 3.64 7.02 25.36
C THR A 462 3.96 8.39 25.97
N THR A 463 3.38 9.46 25.43
CA THR A 463 3.55 10.82 25.97
C THR A 463 2.52 11.14 27.04
N GLY A 464 1.33 10.55 26.97
CA GLY A 464 0.18 10.86 27.82
C GLY A 464 -0.64 12.07 27.33
N PHE A 465 -0.34 12.61 26.14
CA PHE A 465 -0.99 13.79 25.57
C PHE A 465 -1.67 13.44 24.24
N ALA A 466 -2.81 14.09 23.95
CA ALA A 466 -3.58 13.83 22.74
C ALA A 466 -2.73 14.05 21.47
N ALA A 467 -2.75 13.09 20.55
CA ALA A 467 -2.03 13.17 19.29
C ALA A 467 -2.94 12.83 18.10
N THR A 468 -2.72 13.49 16.97
CA THR A 468 -3.56 13.30 15.77
C THR A 468 -2.74 12.89 14.55
N THR A 469 -3.41 12.56 13.44
CA THR A 469 -2.70 12.42 12.17
C THR A 469 -2.37 13.80 11.60
N ILE A 470 -1.27 13.91 10.85
CA ILE A 470 -0.93 15.18 10.17
C ILE A 470 -2.06 15.63 9.25
N HIS A 471 -2.74 14.69 8.58
CA HIS A 471 -3.88 14.99 7.72
C HIS A 471 -5.05 15.62 8.48
N ARG A 472 -5.33 15.17 9.71
CA ARG A 472 -6.34 15.78 10.59
C ARG A 472 -5.85 17.13 11.11
N LEU A 473 -4.59 17.23 11.50
CA LEU A 473 -3.98 18.47 12.02
C LEU A 473 -3.98 19.63 11.01
N ILE A 474 -3.76 19.37 9.73
CA ILE A 474 -3.70 20.41 8.68
C ILE A 474 -5.05 20.70 7.99
N ARG A 475 -6.13 20.02 8.39
CA ARG A 475 -7.44 20.20 7.75
C ARG A 475 -8.03 21.55 8.20
N PRO A 476 -8.41 22.45 7.28
CA PRO A 476 -9.12 23.67 7.67
C PRO A 476 -10.49 23.31 8.24
N ALA A 477 -10.90 23.98 9.32
CA ALA A 477 -12.24 23.85 9.87
C ALA A 477 -13.28 24.14 8.77
N GLN A 478 -14.15 23.19 8.48
CA GLN A 478 -15.27 23.40 7.57
C GLN A 478 -16.53 23.36 8.41
N GLY A 479 -16.99 24.55 8.80
CA GLY A 479 -18.10 24.76 9.72
C GLY A 479 -19.31 23.88 9.38
N ASP A 480 -19.55 22.94 10.29
CA ASP A 480 -20.82 22.27 10.68
C ASP A 480 -20.57 20.87 11.28
N SER A 481 -19.32 20.41 11.38
CA SER A 481 -18.99 19.21 12.16
C SER A 481 -18.70 19.56 13.63
N LEU A 482 -19.38 18.90 14.56
CA LEU A 482 -19.10 18.93 16.01
C LEU A 482 -17.68 18.45 16.39
N PHE A 483 -16.89 18.02 15.41
CA PHE A 483 -15.52 17.53 15.54
C PHE A 483 -14.48 18.42 14.84
N ASP A 484 -14.86 19.64 14.45
CA ASP A 484 -13.88 20.67 14.07
C ASP A 484 -13.05 21.02 15.31
N HIS A 485 -11.80 20.55 15.37
CA HIS A 485 -10.82 21.22 16.20
C HIS A 485 -10.68 22.64 15.64
N GLU A 486 -11.22 23.65 16.35
CA GLU A 486 -10.79 25.04 16.16
C GLU A 486 -9.26 25.04 16.07
N GLY A 487 -8.72 25.63 15.01
CA GLY A 487 -7.43 25.26 14.44
C GLY A 487 -6.32 25.18 15.48
N LEU A 488 -5.99 23.97 15.95
CA LEU A 488 -4.94 23.73 16.94
C LEU A 488 -3.60 24.35 16.51
N LEU A 489 -3.35 24.39 15.20
CA LEU A 489 -2.17 25.03 14.61
C LEU A 489 -2.15 26.56 14.73
N GLU A 490 -3.31 27.20 14.87
CA GLU A 490 -3.44 28.65 15.02
C GLU A 490 -3.01 29.13 16.41
N SER A 491 -3.18 28.29 17.43
CA SER A 491 -2.76 28.56 18.81
C SER A 491 -1.46 27.85 19.21
N ALA A 492 -1.05 26.78 18.52
CA ALA A 492 0.13 25.99 18.87
C ALA A 492 1.41 26.82 18.96
N ASP A 493 2.17 26.66 20.04
CA ASP A 493 3.52 27.20 20.23
C ASP A 493 4.60 26.19 19.83
N LEU A 494 4.28 24.89 19.91
CA LEU A 494 5.15 23.80 19.51
C LEU A 494 4.36 22.75 18.73
N VAL A 495 4.82 22.41 17.52
CA VAL A 495 4.33 21.31 16.70
C VAL A 495 5.39 20.21 16.68
N VAL A 496 5.04 19.01 17.14
CA VAL A 496 5.92 17.84 17.15
C VAL A 496 5.39 16.80 16.19
N ILE A 497 6.23 16.41 15.23
CA ILE A 497 5.91 15.37 14.26
C ILE A 497 6.78 14.13 14.47
N ASP A 498 6.18 13.06 14.99
CA ASP A 498 6.87 11.76 15.10
C ASP A 498 6.79 10.96 13.79
N GLU A 499 7.71 9.99 13.62
CA GLU A 499 7.86 9.18 12.41
C GLU A 499 8.01 10.03 11.11
N SER A 500 8.73 11.16 11.22
CA SER A 500 8.98 12.12 10.14
C SER A 500 9.73 11.53 8.93
N SER A 501 10.33 10.35 9.05
CA SER A 501 10.92 9.61 7.93
C SER A 501 9.89 9.21 6.87
N MET A 502 8.61 9.15 7.24
CA MET A 502 7.49 8.85 6.34
C MET A 502 6.95 10.08 5.58
N LEU A 503 7.46 11.29 5.84
CA LEU A 503 7.00 12.50 5.17
C LEU A 503 7.48 12.57 3.71
N ASP A 504 6.54 12.65 2.78
CA ASP A 504 6.82 13.09 1.41
C ASP A 504 6.82 14.62 1.29
N VAL A 505 7.33 15.15 0.18
CA VAL A 505 7.45 16.60 -0.02
C VAL A 505 6.07 17.29 0.01
N ASN A 506 5.01 16.64 -0.49
CA ASN A 506 3.70 17.26 -0.58
C ASN A 506 3.09 17.46 0.82
N LEU A 507 3.09 16.41 1.65
CA LEU A 507 2.57 16.46 3.02
C LEU A 507 3.40 17.40 3.88
N ALA A 508 4.73 17.34 3.76
CA ALA A 508 5.63 18.25 4.46
C ALA A 508 5.38 19.72 4.07
N ARG A 509 5.18 20.02 2.77
CA ARG A 509 4.84 21.38 2.34
C ARG A 509 3.55 21.86 2.98
N ARG A 510 2.49 21.05 2.94
CA ARG A 510 1.17 21.44 3.50
C ARG A 510 1.26 21.71 4.99
N LEU A 511 1.95 20.84 5.73
CA LEU A 511 2.23 21.04 7.15
C LEU A 511 3.00 22.34 7.39
N ALA A 512 4.15 22.52 6.74
CA ALA A 512 4.98 23.71 6.91
C ALA A 512 4.26 25.00 6.49
N ALA A 513 3.32 24.93 5.54
CA ALA A 513 2.49 26.06 5.14
C ALA A 513 1.45 26.44 6.21
N ALA A 514 0.93 25.45 6.95
CA ALA A 514 -0.11 25.65 7.97
C ALA A 514 0.44 26.16 9.32
N ILE A 515 1.73 25.99 9.58
CA ILE A 515 2.38 26.45 10.82
C ILE A 515 2.53 27.98 10.80
N ARG A 516 2.02 28.65 11.83
CA ARG A 516 2.12 30.11 12.01
C ARG A 516 3.55 30.58 12.30
N ASP A 517 3.83 31.85 12.05
CA ASP A 517 5.12 32.44 12.42
C ASP A 517 5.30 32.45 13.94
N GLY A 518 6.51 32.14 14.40
CA GLY A 518 6.89 32.09 15.82
C GLY A 518 6.55 30.79 16.56
N CYS A 519 5.79 29.90 15.94
CA CYS A 519 5.59 28.52 16.39
C CYS A 519 6.84 27.66 16.09
N HIS A 520 7.17 26.74 17.00
CA HIS A 520 8.27 25.80 16.84
C HIS A 520 7.83 24.54 16.09
N LEU A 521 8.67 24.05 15.19
CA LEU A 521 8.51 22.76 14.52
C LEU A 521 9.66 21.82 14.90
N LEU A 522 9.31 20.72 15.57
CA LEU A 522 10.20 19.61 15.85
C LEU A 522 9.84 18.41 14.95
N LEU A 523 10.77 18.01 14.10
CA LEU A 523 10.65 16.76 13.35
C LEU A 523 11.42 15.64 14.04
N VAL A 524 10.74 14.54 14.34
CA VAL A 524 11.28 13.39 15.04
C VAL A 524 11.21 12.18 14.13
N GLY A 525 12.30 11.41 14.02
CA GLY A 525 12.28 10.21 13.21
C GLY A 525 13.57 9.41 13.20
N ASP A 526 13.57 8.38 12.37
CA ASP A 526 14.70 7.49 12.16
C ASP A 526 15.06 7.48 10.67
N THR A 527 16.20 8.06 10.32
CA THR A 527 16.68 8.15 8.93
C THR A 527 17.07 6.81 8.34
N ASP A 528 17.32 5.82 9.19
CA ASP A 528 17.80 4.51 8.79
C ASP A 528 16.63 3.56 8.43
N GLN A 529 15.40 3.95 8.75
CA GLN A 529 14.18 3.26 8.33
C GLN A 529 13.84 3.49 6.86
N LEU A 530 12.80 2.81 6.39
CA LEU A 530 12.22 3.03 5.07
C LEU A 530 11.77 4.50 4.94
N PRO A 531 12.13 5.17 3.84
CA PRO A 531 11.67 6.53 3.57
C PRO A 531 10.17 6.55 3.21
N SER A 532 9.64 7.75 3.01
CA SER A 532 8.28 7.95 2.52
C SER A 532 7.99 7.19 1.22
N VAL A 533 6.73 6.79 1.03
CA VAL A 533 6.27 6.13 -0.20
C VAL A 533 6.22 7.13 -1.37
N GLY A 534 5.85 8.37 -1.07
CA GLY A 534 5.84 9.47 -2.04
C GLY A 534 7.26 9.98 -2.39
N PRO A 535 7.35 10.93 -3.33
CA PRO A 535 8.61 11.56 -3.70
C PRO A 535 9.20 12.36 -2.54
N GLY A 536 10.52 12.35 -2.45
CA GLY A 536 11.29 13.13 -1.48
C GLY A 536 12.01 12.32 -0.42
N LEU A 537 12.85 13.06 0.31
CA LEU A 537 13.62 12.60 1.46
C LEU A 537 13.69 13.70 2.53
N VAL A 538 12.54 14.27 2.90
CA VAL A 538 12.44 15.50 3.71
C VAL A 538 13.34 15.47 4.95
N LEU A 539 13.22 14.43 5.79
CA LEU A 539 14.03 14.31 7.01
C LEU A 539 15.54 14.26 6.72
N ARG A 540 15.95 13.53 5.67
CA ARG A 540 17.36 13.38 5.30
C ARG A 540 17.91 14.65 4.65
N ASP A 541 17.13 15.32 3.81
CA ASP A 541 17.50 16.58 3.17
C ASP A 541 17.66 17.69 4.20
N MET A 542 16.80 17.74 5.22
CA MET A 542 16.96 18.67 6.34
C MET A 542 18.25 18.42 7.13
N LEU A 543 18.66 17.15 7.28
CA LEU A 543 19.94 16.81 7.91
C LEU A 543 21.14 17.09 6.99
N ALA A 544 20.97 17.23 5.68
CA ALA A 544 22.05 17.65 4.80
C ALA A 544 22.36 19.16 4.95
N VAL A 545 21.43 19.94 5.51
CA VAL A 545 21.57 21.38 5.72
C VAL A 545 22.22 21.65 7.08
N GLU A 546 23.45 22.20 7.06
CA GLU A 546 24.27 22.37 8.27
C GLU A 546 23.64 23.29 9.34
N HIS A 547 22.94 24.35 8.92
CA HIS A 547 22.38 25.35 9.84
C HIS A 547 21.06 24.93 10.49
N ILE A 548 20.47 23.79 10.12
CA ILE A 548 19.27 23.26 10.79
C ILE A 548 19.72 22.59 12.10
N PRO A 549 19.28 23.10 13.27
CA PRO A 549 19.59 22.49 14.56
C PRO A 549 19.12 21.04 14.61
N ARG A 550 20.00 20.15 15.05
CA ARG A 550 19.73 18.71 15.09
C ARG A 550 20.40 18.03 16.26
N THR A 551 19.72 17.02 16.78
CA THR A 551 20.26 16.13 17.80
C THR A 551 20.06 14.68 17.37
N ARG A 552 21.12 13.86 17.51
CA ARG A 552 21.07 12.43 17.23
C ARG A 552 21.28 11.66 18.53
N LEU A 553 20.28 10.88 18.91
CA LEU A 553 20.39 9.96 20.05
C LEU A 553 21.13 8.70 19.60
N THR A 554 22.30 8.45 20.17
CA THR A 554 23.15 7.30 19.84
C THR A 554 23.15 6.25 20.94
N ARG A 555 22.93 6.64 22.19
CA ARG A 555 22.92 5.72 23.33
C ARG A 555 21.65 4.88 23.37
N VAL A 556 21.80 3.56 23.41
CA VAL A 556 20.70 2.60 23.54
C VAL A 556 20.45 2.29 25.01
N PHE A 557 19.19 2.43 25.46
CA PHE A 557 18.78 2.20 26.86
C PHE A 557 17.99 0.90 27.08
N ARG A 558 17.67 0.17 26.00
CA ARG A 558 16.89 -1.07 26.05
C ARG A 558 17.74 -2.20 26.62
N GLN A 559 17.78 -2.33 27.95
CA GLN A 559 18.67 -3.25 28.69
C GLN A 559 18.01 -4.57 29.13
N ASP A 560 16.74 -4.82 28.81
CA ASP A 560 16.13 -6.12 29.08
C ASP A 560 16.69 -7.14 28.08
N GLY A 561 17.31 -8.22 28.57
CA GLY A 561 18.18 -9.13 27.80
C GLY A 561 17.61 -9.72 26.50
N THR A 562 16.29 -9.69 26.28
CA THR A 562 15.63 -10.12 25.04
C THR A 562 15.54 -9.03 23.96
N GLY A 563 15.60 -7.74 24.31
CA GLY A 563 15.59 -6.64 23.34
C GLY A 563 16.98 -6.29 22.78
N SER A 564 18.04 -6.74 23.46
CA SER A 564 19.42 -6.39 23.14
C SER A 564 19.90 -6.96 21.80
N ALA A 565 19.57 -8.22 21.48
CA ALA A 565 20.02 -8.84 20.23
C ALA A 565 19.33 -8.23 19.01
N ILE A 566 18.04 -7.89 19.12
CA ILE A 566 17.30 -7.20 18.05
C ILE A 566 17.96 -5.87 17.70
N VAL A 567 18.26 -5.04 18.70
CA VAL A 567 18.90 -3.74 18.49
C VAL A 567 20.34 -3.90 17.99
N THR A 568 21.11 -4.83 18.57
CA THR A 568 22.49 -5.13 18.14
C THR A 568 22.54 -5.56 16.68
N ASN A 569 21.68 -6.51 16.28
CA ASN A 569 21.58 -6.96 14.89
C ASN A 569 21.04 -5.87 13.97
N ALA A 570 20.12 -5.01 14.42
CA ALA A 570 19.68 -3.86 13.65
C ALA A 570 20.86 -2.93 13.33
N HIS A 571 21.74 -2.64 14.30
CA HIS A 571 22.96 -1.87 14.04
C HIS A 571 23.97 -2.59 13.15
N GLN A 572 24.10 -3.93 13.25
CA GLN A 572 24.93 -4.71 12.33
C GLN A 572 24.43 -4.57 10.89
N ILE A 573 23.11 -4.73 10.67
CA ILE A 573 22.47 -4.54 9.36
C ILE A 573 22.79 -3.14 8.82
N LEU A 574 22.68 -2.08 9.65
CA LEU A 574 23.03 -0.71 9.24
C LEU A 574 24.49 -0.55 8.80
N ARG A 575 25.41 -1.26 9.46
CA ARG A 575 26.84 -1.27 9.13
C ARG A 575 27.18 -2.18 7.94
N GLY A 576 26.19 -2.79 7.30
CA GLY A 576 26.41 -3.75 6.21
C GLY A 576 26.98 -5.08 6.68
N GLN A 577 26.82 -5.41 7.96
CA GLN A 577 27.27 -6.66 8.57
C GLN A 577 26.08 -7.62 8.70
N MET A 578 26.32 -8.91 8.47
CA MET A 578 25.29 -9.93 8.61
C MET A 578 24.82 -10.01 10.08
N PRO A 579 23.50 -10.10 10.33
CA PRO A 579 22.99 -10.32 11.68
C PRO A 579 23.45 -11.68 12.20
N GLN A 580 23.51 -11.80 13.53
CA GLN A 580 23.89 -13.03 14.21
C GLN A 580 22.67 -13.70 14.86
N ASP A 581 22.61 -15.03 14.80
CA ASP A 581 21.58 -15.82 15.48
C ASP A 581 21.74 -15.69 17.00
N ASP A 582 20.65 -15.34 17.69
CA ASP A 582 20.52 -15.26 19.14
C ASP A 582 19.35 -16.15 19.58
N PRO A 583 19.59 -17.17 20.43
CA PRO A 583 18.57 -18.14 20.78
C PRO A 583 17.41 -17.54 21.59
N ALA A 584 17.59 -16.38 22.21
CA ALA A 584 16.58 -15.76 23.07
C ALA A 584 15.58 -14.90 22.27
N SER A 585 16.02 -14.23 21.21
CA SER A 585 15.23 -13.15 20.60
C SER A 585 15.46 -12.88 19.11
N PHE A 586 16.46 -13.49 18.47
CA PHE A 586 16.75 -13.25 17.06
C PHE A 586 17.12 -14.54 16.33
N TRP A 587 16.21 -15.08 15.52
CA TRP A 587 16.42 -16.38 14.87
C TRP A 587 16.66 -16.24 13.36
N LEU A 588 17.70 -16.89 12.85
CA LEU A 588 18.05 -16.98 11.42
C LEU A 588 17.86 -18.40 10.89
N ARG A 589 16.88 -18.64 10.01
CA ARG A 589 16.59 -19.98 9.47
C ARG A 589 16.77 -20.02 7.97
N GLU A 590 17.75 -20.81 7.54
CA GLU A 590 18.01 -21.06 6.13
C GLU A 590 17.06 -22.11 5.57
N MET A 591 16.44 -21.80 4.44
CA MET A 591 15.62 -22.72 3.67
C MET A 591 15.78 -22.39 2.19
N ALA A 592 16.00 -23.40 1.35
CA ALA A 592 16.29 -23.20 -0.07
C ALA A 592 15.04 -23.09 -0.96
N ASP A 593 13.93 -23.72 -0.56
CA ASP A 593 12.71 -23.77 -1.35
C ASP A 593 11.66 -22.77 -0.85
N ALA A 594 11.11 -21.97 -1.78
CA ALA A 594 10.22 -20.86 -1.48
C ALA A 594 8.83 -21.32 -0.99
N GLU A 595 8.32 -22.45 -1.50
CA GLU A 595 7.05 -23.02 -1.03
C GLU A 595 7.18 -23.57 0.38
N THR A 596 8.28 -24.29 0.64
CA THR A 596 8.59 -24.81 1.97
C THR A 596 8.75 -23.67 3.00
N VAL A 597 9.30 -22.51 2.59
CA VAL A 597 9.33 -21.30 3.44
C VAL A 597 7.91 -20.86 3.80
N ALA A 598 7.00 -20.79 2.82
CA ALA A 598 5.62 -20.37 3.07
C ALA A 598 4.90 -21.33 4.02
N GLU A 599 4.99 -22.64 3.80
CA GLU A 599 4.43 -23.67 4.69
C GLU A 599 4.99 -23.55 6.11
N ARG A 600 6.31 -23.38 6.24
CA ARG A 600 6.97 -23.26 7.53
C ARG A 600 6.55 -21.99 8.27
N VAL A 601 6.38 -20.87 7.57
CA VAL A 601 5.87 -19.62 8.17
C VAL A 601 4.47 -19.84 8.73
N VAL A 602 3.58 -20.52 8.01
CA VAL A 602 2.22 -20.82 8.47
C VAL A 602 2.24 -21.69 9.73
N GLU A 603 3.06 -22.74 9.75
CA GLU A 603 3.25 -23.62 10.91
C GLU A 603 3.83 -22.86 12.12
N LEU A 604 4.78 -21.95 11.89
CA LEU A 604 5.37 -21.13 12.95
C LEU A 604 4.35 -20.21 13.61
N VAL A 605 3.51 -19.54 12.80
CA VAL A 605 2.50 -18.59 13.29
C VAL A 605 1.35 -19.32 13.99
N ALA A 606 0.85 -20.41 13.39
CA ALA A 606 -0.35 -21.09 13.87
C ALA A 606 -0.09 -22.07 15.02
N ASP A 607 1.05 -22.77 15.01
CA ASP A 607 1.26 -23.93 15.86
C ASP A 607 2.48 -23.77 16.77
N LEU A 608 3.68 -23.57 16.20
CA LEU A 608 4.93 -23.73 16.94
C LEU A 608 5.22 -22.60 17.91
N MET A 609 5.17 -21.34 17.45
CA MET A 609 5.47 -20.21 18.33
C MET A 609 4.40 -20.07 19.43
N PRO A 610 3.09 -20.19 19.15
CA PRO A 610 2.09 -20.22 20.20
C PRO A 610 2.33 -21.31 21.25
N SER A 611 2.63 -22.54 20.81
CA SER A 611 2.84 -23.68 21.72
C SER A 611 4.13 -23.56 22.55
N HIS A 612 5.22 -23.06 21.97
CA HIS A 612 6.53 -23.01 22.64
C HIS A 612 6.78 -21.74 23.45
N LEU A 613 6.21 -20.61 23.02
CA LEU A 613 6.41 -19.32 23.69
C LEU A 613 5.21 -18.93 24.58
N GLY A 614 4.08 -19.65 24.47
CA GLY A 614 2.86 -19.35 25.23
C GLY A 614 2.23 -18.02 24.81
N VAL A 615 2.25 -17.72 23.51
CA VAL A 615 1.79 -16.45 22.93
C VAL A 615 0.57 -16.67 22.04
N ALA A 616 -0.27 -15.66 21.87
CA ALA A 616 -1.38 -15.77 20.94
C ALA A 616 -0.86 -15.63 19.49
N ALA A 617 -1.52 -16.28 18.52
CA ALA A 617 -1.19 -16.09 17.11
C ALA A 617 -1.35 -14.62 16.67
N SER A 618 -2.20 -13.85 17.35
CA SER A 618 -2.35 -12.40 17.15
C SER A 618 -1.11 -11.58 17.53
N ASP A 619 -0.25 -12.10 18.42
CA ASP A 619 0.99 -11.44 18.86
C ASP A 619 2.14 -11.60 17.85
N ILE A 620 1.93 -12.43 16.82
CA ILE A 620 2.90 -12.74 15.78
C ILE A 620 2.47 -12.04 14.49
N GLN A 621 3.38 -11.26 13.91
CA GLN A 621 3.16 -10.59 12.64
C GLN A 621 4.14 -11.08 11.59
N VAL A 622 3.62 -11.47 10.43
CA VAL A 622 4.46 -11.77 9.26
C VAL A 622 4.66 -10.51 8.43
N LEU A 623 5.92 -10.15 8.18
CA LEU A 623 6.33 -8.97 7.41
C LEU A 623 7.09 -9.37 6.15
N CYS A 624 6.46 -9.21 5.00
CA CYS A 624 7.01 -9.65 3.72
C CYS A 624 7.62 -8.47 2.93
N PRO A 625 8.77 -8.65 2.26
CA PRO A 625 9.29 -7.64 1.34
C PRO A 625 8.36 -7.38 0.14
N ARG A 626 7.69 -8.42 -0.37
CA ARG A 626 6.92 -8.40 -1.63
C ARG A 626 5.47 -8.86 -1.45
N ARG A 627 4.56 -8.34 -2.27
CA ARG A 627 3.13 -8.72 -2.26
C ARG A 627 2.83 -10.02 -3.02
N LYS A 628 3.30 -10.14 -4.27
CA LYS A 628 3.10 -11.28 -5.17
C LYS A 628 4.37 -12.14 -5.20
N ASP A 629 4.40 -13.22 -4.42
CA ASP A 629 5.49 -14.21 -4.34
C ASP A 629 4.99 -15.48 -3.62
N ALA A 630 5.75 -16.58 -3.65
CA ALA A 630 5.39 -17.83 -2.96
C ALA A 630 5.27 -17.65 -1.44
N ALA A 631 6.18 -16.90 -0.81
CA ALA A 631 6.05 -16.40 0.56
C ALA A 631 5.70 -14.90 0.58
N GLY A 632 4.84 -14.47 -0.34
CA GLY A 632 4.37 -13.09 -0.46
C GLY A 632 3.11 -12.83 0.37
N VAL A 633 2.78 -11.54 0.56
CA VAL A 633 1.61 -11.13 1.36
C VAL A 633 0.30 -11.78 0.92
N ILE A 634 0.05 -11.88 -0.38
CA ILE A 634 -1.24 -12.39 -0.89
C ILE A 634 -1.39 -13.88 -0.56
N ASP A 635 -0.37 -14.67 -0.89
CA ASP A 635 -0.38 -16.12 -0.67
C ASP A 635 -0.38 -16.46 0.83
N LEU A 636 0.51 -15.85 1.62
CA LEU A 636 0.58 -16.08 3.06
C LEU A 636 -0.70 -15.69 3.79
N ASN A 637 -1.38 -14.61 3.37
CA ASN A 637 -2.67 -14.26 3.97
C ASN A 637 -3.72 -15.36 3.75
N LEU A 638 -3.80 -15.94 2.55
CA LEU A 638 -4.73 -17.03 2.27
C LEU A 638 -4.39 -18.28 3.09
N ARG A 639 -3.12 -18.71 3.11
CA ARG A 639 -2.71 -19.89 3.89
C ARG A 639 -2.90 -19.69 5.40
N LEU A 640 -2.58 -18.50 5.92
CA LEU A 640 -2.78 -18.17 7.33
C LEU A 640 -4.27 -18.09 7.66
N GLN A 641 -5.10 -17.53 6.79
CA GLN A 641 -6.55 -17.52 6.96
C GLN A 641 -7.10 -18.95 6.98
N GLU A 642 -6.70 -19.82 6.05
CA GLU A 642 -7.12 -21.23 6.05
C GLU A 642 -6.73 -21.97 7.34
N ARG A 643 -5.57 -21.65 7.90
CA ARG A 643 -5.06 -22.33 9.10
C ARG A 643 -5.63 -21.76 10.41
N LEU A 644 -5.71 -20.44 10.53
CA LEU A 644 -6.14 -19.73 11.74
C LEU A 644 -7.66 -19.49 11.77
N ASN A 645 -8.29 -19.40 10.61
CA ASN A 645 -9.71 -19.11 10.45
C ASN A 645 -10.34 -19.98 9.33
N PRO A 646 -10.32 -21.32 9.50
CA PRO A 646 -10.78 -22.26 8.46
C PRO A 646 -12.25 -22.04 8.10
N PRO A 647 -12.67 -22.42 6.87
CA PRO A 647 -14.07 -22.45 6.50
C PRO A 647 -14.81 -23.51 7.34
N SER A 648 -16.05 -23.22 7.70
CA SER A 648 -16.92 -24.13 8.46
C SER A 648 -18.36 -23.96 8.03
N ASP A 649 -19.12 -25.06 7.99
CA ASP A 649 -20.54 -25.03 7.66
C ASP A 649 -21.30 -24.10 8.63
N GLY A 650 -22.00 -23.11 8.08
CA GLY A 650 -22.75 -22.10 8.84
C GLY A 650 -21.99 -20.82 9.18
N LYS A 651 -20.72 -20.70 8.78
CA LYS A 651 -19.99 -19.44 8.89
C LYS A 651 -20.17 -18.60 7.62
N PRO A 652 -20.65 -17.35 7.72
CA PRO A 652 -20.85 -16.52 6.55
C PRO A 652 -19.51 -16.12 5.91
N GLU A 653 -19.46 -16.10 4.58
CA GLU A 653 -18.32 -15.67 3.78
C GLU A 653 -18.76 -14.66 2.71
N ALA A 654 -17.90 -13.69 2.42
CA ALA A 654 -18.03 -12.76 1.30
C ALA A 654 -16.80 -12.89 0.38
N TYR A 655 -16.96 -12.62 -0.91
CA TYR A 655 -15.87 -12.74 -1.89
C TYR A 655 -15.60 -11.42 -2.60
N TYR A 656 -14.33 -11.05 -2.70
CA TYR A 656 -13.88 -9.93 -3.53
C TYR A 656 -12.67 -10.35 -4.37
N GLU A 657 -12.77 -10.23 -5.70
CA GLU A 657 -11.76 -10.71 -6.66
C GLU A 657 -11.32 -12.16 -6.42
N GLY A 658 -12.23 -12.99 -5.88
CA GLY A 658 -11.97 -14.39 -5.54
C GLY A 658 -11.23 -14.65 -4.23
N ILE A 659 -10.99 -13.61 -3.42
CA ILE A 659 -10.45 -13.72 -2.07
C ILE A 659 -11.63 -13.80 -1.08
N PRO A 660 -11.71 -14.85 -0.23
CA PRO A 660 -12.75 -14.96 0.78
C PRO A 660 -12.46 -14.05 1.98
N PHE A 661 -13.48 -13.36 2.45
CA PHE A 661 -13.54 -12.65 3.73
C PHE A 661 -14.54 -13.37 4.64
N ARG A 662 -14.11 -13.68 5.86
CA ARG A 662 -14.84 -14.48 6.85
C ARG A 662 -15.01 -13.70 8.13
N LEU A 663 -16.04 -14.07 8.89
CA LEU A 663 -16.16 -13.65 10.27
C LEU A 663 -14.86 -13.96 11.06
N HIS A 664 -14.40 -13.00 11.85
CA HIS A 664 -13.14 -13.01 12.62
C HIS A 664 -11.85 -12.89 11.80
N ASP A 665 -11.93 -12.56 10.51
CA ASP A 665 -10.72 -12.24 9.74
C ASP A 665 -10.06 -10.96 10.24
N ARG A 666 -8.73 -10.98 10.28
CA ARG A 666 -7.92 -9.79 10.53
C ARG A 666 -7.77 -9.02 9.24
N VAL A 667 -8.21 -7.76 9.23
CA VAL A 667 -8.18 -6.88 8.06
C VAL A 667 -7.41 -5.58 8.35
N GLN A 668 -7.01 -4.90 7.28
CA GLN A 668 -6.41 -3.57 7.34
C GLN A 668 -7.04 -2.68 6.27
N GLN A 669 -7.43 -1.47 6.68
CA GLN A 669 -7.91 -0.41 5.79
C GLN A 669 -6.78 0.07 4.89
N ILE A 670 -7.04 0.22 3.59
CA ILE A 670 -6.04 0.67 2.61
C ILE A 670 -6.26 2.09 2.09
N ARG A 671 -7.38 2.72 2.43
CA ARG A 671 -7.72 4.10 2.04
C ARG A 671 -8.21 4.89 3.24
N ASN A 672 -7.84 6.17 3.32
CA ASN A 672 -8.42 7.05 4.33
C ASN A 672 -9.89 7.30 3.99
N ASN A 673 -10.77 7.08 4.96
CA ASN A 673 -12.18 7.41 4.88
C ASN A 673 -12.56 8.18 6.16
N PRO A 674 -12.39 9.52 6.16
CA PRO A 674 -12.62 10.34 7.35
C PRO A 674 -14.10 10.43 7.75
N ASP A 675 -15.02 10.03 6.86
CA ASP A 675 -16.47 10.11 7.09
C ASP A 675 -17.04 8.79 7.62
N ARG A 676 -16.19 7.78 7.87
CA ARG A 676 -16.59 6.43 8.31
C ARG A 676 -16.06 6.13 9.70
N GLY A 677 -16.94 5.64 10.59
CA GLY A 677 -16.64 5.46 12.02
C GLY A 677 -16.89 6.74 12.82
N GLU A 678 -16.78 6.68 14.15
CA GLU A 678 -16.93 7.86 15.01
C GLU A 678 -15.77 8.85 14.83
N ASP A 679 -14.53 8.35 14.67
CA ASP A 679 -13.31 9.18 14.55
C ASP A 679 -12.69 9.23 13.15
N GLY A 680 -13.32 8.57 12.17
CA GLY A 680 -12.80 8.41 10.81
C GLY A 680 -11.76 7.29 10.71
N ILE A 681 -11.90 6.42 9.72
CA ILE A 681 -10.99 5.27 9.56
C ILE A 681 -9.87 5.60 8.58
N PHE A 682 -8.62 5.45 9.03
CA PHE A 682 -7.44 5.80 8.25
C PHE A 682 -6.72 4.58 7.64
N ASN A 683 -6.01 4.81 6.55
CA ASN A 683 -5.15 3.83 5.91
C ASN A 683 -4.10 3.31 6.91
N GLY A 684 -4.00 1.98 7.00
CA GLY A 684 -3.11 1.30 7.92
C GLY A 684 -3.80 0.85 9.21
N SER A 685 -5.00 1.34 9.52
CA SER A 685 -5.81 0.87 10.67
C SER A 685 -6.12 -0.61 10.53
N SER A 686 -5.83 -1.37 11.58
CA SER A 686 -6.09 -2.81 11.62
C SER A 686 -7.38 -3.06 12.38
N GLY A 687 -8.14 -4.04 11.94
CA GLY A 687 -9.39 -4.43 12.58
C GLY A 687 -9.69 -5.91 12.40
N THR A 688 -10.79 -6.33 12.99
CA THR A 688 -11.32 -7.69 12.89
C THR A 688 -12.76 -7.62 12.38
N ILE A 689 -13.13 -8.49 11.45
CA ILE A 689 -14.53 -8.61 11.01
C ILE A 689 -15.34 -9.22 12.16
N THR A 690 -16.30 -8.48 12.71
CA THR A 690 -17.09 -8.86 13.88
C THR A 690 -18.53 -9.23 13.54
N ALA A 691 -19.04 -8.77 12.41
CA ALA A 691 -20.32 -9.21 11.86
C ALA A 691 -20.25 -9.31 10.34
N LEU A 692 -21.02 -10.23 9.77
CA LEU A 692 -21.17 -10.39 8.33
C LEU A 692 -22.62 -10.77 8.05
N ASP A 693 -23.30 -9.94 7.26
CA ASP A 693 -24.69 -10.10 6.86
C ASP A 693 -24.76 -10.33 5.33
N PRO A 694 -24.81 -11.60 4.89
CA PRO A 694 -24.92 -11.94 3.48
C PRO A 694 -26.24 -11.51 2.83
N GLU A 695 -27.33 -11.38 3.61
CA GLU A 695 -28.66 -11.06 3.06
C GLU A 695 -28.74 -9.59 2.65
N ASN A 696 -28.20 -8.70 3.48
CA ASN A 696 -28.14 -7.27 3.19
C ASN A 696 -26.87 -6.86 2.43
N GLY A 697 -25.87 -7.74 2.34
CA GLY A 697 -24.64 -7.49 1.60
C GLY A 697 -23.66 -6.58 2.34
N HIS A 698 -23.62 -6.68 3.67
CA HIS A 698 -22.81 -5.83 4.55
C HIS A 698 -21.93 -6.65 5.50
N PHE A 699 -20.86 -6.04 6.00
CA PHE A 699 -20.05 -6.57 7.09
C PHE A 699 -19.56 -5.44 7.99
N THR A 700 -19.34 -5.76 9.26
CA THR A 700 -18.87 -4.83 10.29
C THR A 700 -17.45 -5.17 10.67
N VAL A 701 -16.60 -4.16 10.72
CA VAL A 701 -15.21 -4.27 11.18
C VAL A 701 -15.08 -3.47 12.47
N THR A 702 -14.64 -4.14 13.53
CA THR A 702 -14.20 -3.48 14.76
C THR A 702 -12.69 -3.26 14.68
N PHE A 703 -12.27 -2.00 14.67
CA PHE A 703 -10.88 -1.59 14.59
C PHE A 703 -10.20 -1.65 15.97
N THR A 704 -8.86 -1.67 15.97
CA THR A 704 -8.05 -1.78 17.21
C THR A 704 -8.21 -0.61 18.18
N ASP A 705 -8.77 0.50 17.72
CA ASP A 705 -9.16 1.67 18.52
C ASP A 705 -10.53 1.53 19.19
N GLY A 706 -11.32 0.52 18.81
CA GLY A 706 -12.66 0.30 19.33
C GLY A 706 -13.74 0.81 18.38
N ASP A 707 -13.37 1.54 17.32
CA ASP A 707 -14.32 2.02 16.32
C ASP A 707 -14.92 0.86 15.56
N GLU A 708 -16.24 0.89 15.39
CA GLU A 708 -16.96 -0.03 14.52
C GLU A 708 -17.38 0.69 13.24
N ALA A 709 -17.19 0.02 12.12
CA ALA A 709 -17.69 0.52 10.84
C ALA A 709 -18.27 -0.59 9.98
N ASP A 710 -19.41 -0.25 9.39
CA ASP A 710 -20.10 -1.07 8.41
C ASP A 710 -19.59 -0.79 7.00
N TYR A 711 -19.47 -1.85 6.22
CA TYR A 711 -19.01 -1.84 4.84
C TYR A 711 -19.99 -2.62 3.97
N PRO A 712 -20.49 -2.06 2.86
CA PRO A 712 -21.14 -2.85 1.83
C PRO A 712 -20.11 -3.73 1.11
N PHE A 713 -20.52 -4.89 0.59
CA PHE A 713 -19.64 -5.79 -0.17
C PHE A 713 -19.02 -5.14 -1.41
N THR A 714 -19.64 -4.07 -1.94
CA THR A 714 -19.10 -3.30 -3.07
C THR A 714 -17.81 -2.54 -2.74
N GLU A 715 -17.52 -2.31 -1.46
CA GLU A 715 -16.36 -1.55 -0.96
C GLU A 715 -15.30 -2.45 -0.33
N LEU A 716 -15.37 -3.78 -0.56
CA LEU A 716 -14.34 -4.72 -0.14
C LEU A 716 -12.95 -4.41 -0.75
N ASP A 717 -12.88 -3.61 -1.82
CA ASP A 717 -11.63 -3.12 -2.39
C ASP A 717 -10.85 -2.19 -1.47
N GLU A 718 -11.46 -1.70 -0.38
CA GLU A 718 -10.85 -0.85 0.63
C GLU A 718 -10.18 -1.62 1.78
N LEU A 719 -10.36 -2.94 1.84
CA LEU A 719 -9.78 -3.81 2.87
C LEU A 719 -8.86 -4.86 2.27
N ILE A 720 -7.86 -5.23 3.06
CA ILE A 720 -7.03 -6.41 2.80
C ILE A 720 -6.87 -7.25 4.06
N HIS A 721 -6.59 -8.54 3.91
CA HIS A 721 -6.17 -9.39 5.02
C HIS A 721 -4.85 -8.90 5.63
N ALA A 722 -4.75 -9.01 6.96
CA ALA A 722 -3.67 -8.45 7.76
C ALA A 722 -2.88 -9.51 8.56
N TYR A 723 -3.03 -10.80 8.27
CA TYR A 723 -2.20 -11.87 8.86
C TYR A 723 -0.73 -11.71 8.44
N ALA A 724 -0.50 -11.38 7.18
CA ALA A 724 0.77 -10.96 6.62
C ALA A 724 0.65 -9.54 6.06
N LEU A 725 1.67 -8.72 6.27
CA LEU A 725 1.73 -7.34 5.78
C LEU A 725 3.04 -7.11 5.03
N THR A 726 3.05 -6.14 4.11
CA THR A 726 4.34 -5.65 3.57
C THR A 726 5.08 -4.85 4.62
N VAL A 727 6.41 -4.86 4.63
CA VAL A 727 7.22 -4.02 5.56
C VAL A 727 6.85 -2.53 5.50
N HIS A 728 6.50 -2.00 4.32
CA HIS A 728 6.04 -0.61 4.18
C HIS A 728 4.73 -0.33 4.94
N ARG A 729 3.80 -1.29 4.97
CA ARG A 729 2.50 -1.15 5.64
C ARG A 729 2.54 -1.38 7.14
N SER A 730 3.67 -1.89 7.65
CA SER A 730 3.89 -2.01 9.09
C SER A 730 4.61 -0.80 9.70
N GLN A 731 4.98 0.21 8.90
CA GLN A 731 5.55 1.46 9.42
C GLN A 731 4.62 2.08 10.47
N GLY A 732 5.20 2.62 11.55
CA GLY A 732 4.46 3.12 12.71
C GLY A 732 3.85 2.05 13.63
N SER A 733 3.81 0.77 13.22
CA SER A 733 3.33 -0.35 14.06
C SER A 733 4.50 -1.05 14.77
N GLU A 734 4.26 -1.70 15.91
CA GLU A 734 5.23 -2.60 16.55
C GLU A 734 4.51 -3.85 17.03
N TYR A 735 5.20 -4.99 16.99
CA TYR A 735 4.63 -6.30 17.30
C TYR A 735 5.49 -7.03 18.32
N PRO A 736 4.91 -7.84 19.22
CA PRO A 736 5.67 -8.67 20.12
C PRO A 736 6.66 -9.58 19.37
N TYR A 737 6.18 -10.32 18.37
CA TYR A 737 6.99 -11.20 17.54
C TYR A 737 6.81 -10.89 16.05
N VAL A 738 7.92 -10.94 15.30
CA VAL A 738 7.91 -10.70 13.86
C VAL A 738 8.57 -11.87 13.12
N ILE A 739 7.95 -12.32 12.04
CA ILE A 739 8.56 -13.27 11.09
C ILE A 739 8.79 -12.56 9.75
N VAL A 740 10.00 -12.65 9.22
CA VAL A 740 10.41 -11.99 7.96
C VAL A 740 10.85 -13.06 6.95
N PRO A 741 9.96 -13.50 6.04
CA PRO A 741 10.36 -14.34 4.92
C PRO A 741 11.23 -13.56 3.93
N MET A 742 12.46 -14.03 3.69
CA MET A 742 13.45 -13.41 2.82
C MET A 742 13.77 -14.33 1.65
N LEU A 743 13.19 -14.03 0.48
CA LEU A 743 13.40 -14.77 -0.76
C LEU A 743 14.17 -13.95 -1.79
N SER A 744 15.01 -14.60 -2.60
CA SER A 744 15.82 -13.94 -3.64
C SER A 744 14.96 -13.28 -4.74
N SER A 745 13.76 -13.80 -4.96
CA SER A 745 12.69 -13.30 -5.84
C SER A 745 12.20 -11.88 -5.48
N ALA A 746 12.48 -11.39 -4.26
CA ALA A 746 12.17 -10.01 -3.87
C ALA A 746 13.00 -8.95 -4.64
N GLY A 747 14.02 -9.37 -5.39
CA GLY A 747 14.73 -8.52 -6.35
C GLY A 747 15.26 -7.21 -5.75
N ILE A 748 14.88 -6.10 -6.38
CA ILE A 748 15.26 -4.73 -6.08
C ILE A 748 14.84 -4.27 -4.67
N LEU A 749 13.86 -4.93 -4.06
CA LEU A 749 13.34 -4.61 -2.72
C LEU A 749 14.27 -5.08 -1.60
N LEU A 750 15.22 -5.98 -1.88
CA LEU A 750 16.21 -6.41 -0.90
C LEU A 750 17.22 -5.29 -0.66
N GLN A 751 16.90 -4.44 0.30
CA GLN A 751 17.67 -3.25 0.68
C GLN A 751 17.82 -3.19 2.19
N ARG A 752 18.87 -2.50 2.63
CA ARG A 752 19.25 -2.42 4.03
C ARG A 752 18.16 -1.82 4.90
N ASN A 753 17.57 -0.69 4.48
CA ASN A 753 16.51 -0.01 5.20
C ASN A 753 15.24 -0.87 5.31
N LEU A 754 14.94 -1.72 4.31
CA LEU A 754 13.78 -2.61 4.37
C LEU A 754 13.98 -3.68 5.44
N LEU A 755 15.13 -4.34 5.44
CA LEU A 755 15.44 -5.36 6.45
C LEU A 755 15.55 -4.75 7.85
N TYR A 756 16.22 -3.60 7.98
CA TYR A 756 16.30 -2.84 9.22
C TYR A 756 14.91 -2.47 9.74
N THR A 757 14.05 -1.93 8.88
CA THR A 757 12.67 -1.58 9.27
C THR A 757 11.92 -2.82 9.74
N ALA A 758 11.98 -3.93 9.01
CA ALA A 758 11.31 -5.17 9.39
C ALA A 758 11.77 -5.70 10.77
N VAL A 759 13.09 -5.72 11.01
CA VAL A 759 13.68 -6.16 12.29
C VAL A 759 13.25 -5.26 13.45
N THR A 760 13.25 -3.94 13.23
CA THR A 760 12.96 -2.95 14.28
C THR A 760 11.47 -2.87 14.64
N ARG A 761 10.59 -3.53 13.87
CA ARG A 761 9.17 -3.71 14.26
C ARG A 761 8.97 -4.72 15.39
N ALA A 762 9.95 -5.56 15.69
CA ALA A 762 9.85 -6.56 16.74
C ALA A 762 10.16 -5.98 18.14
N ARG A 763 9.32 -6.32 19.13
CA ARG A 763 9.55 -5.94 20.53
C ARG A 763 10.24 -7.01 21.37
N LYS A 764 9.87 -8.28 21.20
CA LYS A 764 10.34 -9.42 22.00
C LYS A 764 11.17 -10.42 21.21
N GLY A 765 10.82 -10.67 19.94
CA GLY A 765 11.59 -11.59 19.11
C GLY A 765 11.36 -11.41 17.60
N VAL A 766 12.39 -11.70 16.81
CA VAL A 766 12.31 -11.68 15.34
C VAL A 766 12.89 -12.96 14.76
N MET A 767 12.21 -13.53 13.76
CA MET A 767 12.72 -14.63 12.96
C MET A 767 12.86 -14.19 11.51
N ILE A 768 14.05 -14.37 10.93
CA ILE A 768 14.28 -14.25 9.50
C ILE A 768 14.39 -15.66 8.93
N ILE A 769 13.58 -15.97 7.92
CA ILE A 769 13.49 -17.31 7.32
C ILE A 769 13.58 -17.23 5.79
N GLY A 770 14.35 -18.11 5.17
CA GLY A 770 14.49 -18.19 3.71
C GLY A 770 15.93 -18.22 3.24
N HIS A 771 16.22 -17.53 2.14
CA HIS A 771 17.51 -17.65 1.43
C HIS A 771 18.59 -16.78 2.11
N PRO A 772 19.76 -17.33 2.48
CA PRO A 772 20.84 -16.55 3.08
C PRO A 772 21.35 -15.44 2.15
N GLU A 773 21.42 -15.73 0.84
CA GLU A 773 21.79 -14.77 -0.20
C GLU A 773 20.84 -13.57 -0.28
N ALA A 774 19.55 -13.75 0.04
CA ALA A 774 18.58 -12.67 0.07
C ALA A 774 18.87 -11.72 1.25
N VAL A 775 19.18 -12.26 2.42
CA VAL A 775 19.59 -11.48 3.59
C VAL A 775 20.90 -10.74 3.30
N GLN A 776 21.90 -11.42 2.74
CA GLN A 776 23.18 -10.83 2.38
C GLN A 776 23.04 -9.70 1.36
N ARG A 777 22.20 -9.90 0.32
CA ARG A 777 21.90 -8.85 -0.66
C ARG A 777 21.23 -7.65 -0.01
N ALA A 778 20.27 -7.87 0.90
CA ALA A 778 19.61 -6.80 1.61
C ALA A 778 20.59 -5.99 2.47
N VAL A 779 21.46 -6.66 3.23
CA VAL A 779 22.46 -6.02 4.10
C VAL A 779 23.47 -5.18 3.30
N THR A 780 23.94 -5.70 2.16
CA THR A 780 24.97 -5.03 1.33
C THR A 780 24.42 -3.91 0.46
N THR A 781 23.13 -3.95 0.10
CA THR A 781 22.51 -2.97 -0.81
C THR A 781 22.05 -1.70 -0.09
N ASN A 782 22.77 -0.59 -0.32
CA ASN A 782 22.38 0.75 0.12
C ASN A 782 21.92 1.62 -1.07
N ARG A 783 20.64 1.48 -1.45
CA ARG A 783 20.05 2.21 -2.59
C ARG A 783 19.28 3.46 -2.19
N THR A 784 18.84 3.57 -0.94
CA THR A 784 18.06 4.69 -0.42
C THR A 784 18.80 6.03 -0.56
N ASP A 785 20.14 5.98 -0.54
CA ASP A 785 21.00 7.15 -0.78
C ASP A 785 20.88 7.74 -2.19
N ARG A 786 20.17 7.09 -3.13
CA ARG A 786 20.07 7.50 -4.54
C ARG A 786 18.81 8.29 -4.91
N ARG A 787 17.84 8.48 -4.00
CA ARG A 787 16.68 9.33 -4.33
C ARG A 787 17.15 10.75 -4.59
N ARG A 788 16.63 11.34 -5.66
CA ARG A 788 17.05 12.65 -6.18
C ARG A 788 16.08 13.72 -5.73
N THR A 789 16.56 14.65 -4.91
CA THR A 789 15.80 15.78 -4.37
C THR A 789 16.61 17.06 -4.55
N ALA A 790 15.91 18.17 -4.71
CA ALA A 790 16.51 19.50 -4.77
C ALA A 790 16.32 20.27 -3.44
N LEU A 791 15.57 19.71 -2.49
CA LEU A 791 15.14 20.38 -1.26
C LEU A 791 16.30 20.96 -0.45
N ALA A 792 17.37 20.19 -0.18
CA ALA A 792 18.52 20.69 0.59
C ALA A 792 19.18 21.91 -0.08
N HIS A 793 19.40 21.83 -1.40
CA HIS A 793 19.91 22.96 -2.19
C HIS A 793 18.95 24.15 -2.13
N ARG A 794 17.64 23.92 -2.28
CA ARG A 794 16.61 24.97 -2.23
C ARG A 794 16.48 25.61 -0.86
N ILE A 795 16.79 24.93 0.24
CA ILE A 795 16.83 25.52 1.58
C ILE A 795 18.03 26.46 1.69
N LEU A 796 19.22 26.01 1.27
CA LEU A 796 20.48 26.78 1.31
C LEU A 796 20.48 28.00 0.40
N HIS A 797 20.01 27.85 -0.83
CA HIS A 797 20.02 28.88 -1.85
C HIS A 797 18.59 29.38 -2.06
N ALA A 798 18.29 30.58 -1.57
CA ALA A 798 17.03 31.24 -1.89
C ALA A 798 16.93 31.37 -3.41
N ALA A 799 15.89 30.78 -4.01
CA ALA A 799 15.62 30.99 -5.41
C ALA A 799 15.50 32.52 -5.63
N PRO A 800 16.19 33.12 -6.62
CA PRO A 800 15.99 34.52 -6.93
C PRO A 800 14.50 34.67 -7.26
N GLY A 801 13.78 35.41 -6.42
CA GLY A 801 12.34 35.56 -6.55
C GLY A 801 12.00 35.97 -7.98
N ARG A 802 11.36 35.07 -8.73
CA ARG A 802 10.75 35.41 -10.01
C ARG A 802 9.68 36.45 -9.67
N LYS A 803 9.99 37.74 -9.86
CA LYS A 803 8.96 38.78 -9.91
C LYS A 803 7.93 38.25 -10.91
N PRO A 804 6.64 38.14 -10.55
CA PRO A 804 5.62 37.83 -11.54
C PRO A 804 5.79 38.85 -12.66
N ALA A 805 5.93 38.36 -13.90
CA ALA A 805 5.94 39.24 -15.06
C ALA A 805 4.70 40.15 -14.93
N PRO A 806 4.84 41.48 -15.13
CA PRO A 806 3.69 42.37 -15.08
C PRO A 806 2.64 41.79 -16.01
N ARG A 807 1.47 41.44 -15.47
CA ARG A 807 0.32 41.03 -16.28
C ARG A 807 0.14 42.12 -17.32
N SER A 808 0.43 41.82 -18.58
CA SER A 808 -0.01 42.69 -19.67
C SER A 808 -1.53 42.73 -19.55
N GLN A 809 -2.06 43.91 -19.23
CA GLN A 809 -3.48 44.19 -19.37
C GLN A 809 -3.82 44.10 -20.86
N THR A 810 -4.05 42.90 -21.34
CA THR A 810 -4.83 42.66 -22.54
C THR A 810 -6.24 42.36 -22.07
N THR A 811 -7.00 43.43 -21.89
CA THR A 811 -8.46 43.40 -21.99
C THR A 811 -8.82 42.76 -23.32
N GLY A 812 -9.21 41.49 -23.27
CA GLY A 812 -9.72 40.74 -24.41
C GLY A 812 -10.63 39.65 -23.87
N GLN A 813 -11.87 40.03 -23.58
CA GLN A 813 -12.96 39.07 -23.44
C GLN A 813 -12.93 38.12 -24.63
N LEU A 814 -12.86 36.81 -24.39
CA LEU A 814 -13.52 35.84 -25.24
C LEU A 814 -14.01 34.69 -24.36
N ARG A 815 -15.34 34.65 -24.21
CA ARG A 815 -16.11 33.51 -23.73
C ARG A 815 -15.83 32.31 -24.64
N TRP A 816 -15.59 31.14 -24.06
CA TRP A 816 -16.23 29.86 -24.39
C TRP A 816 -16.22 29.00 -23.14
#